data_AF-A0A354F4J0-F1
#
_entry.id   AF-A0A354F4J0-F1
#
_cell.length_a   1.000
_cell.length_b   1.000
_cell.length_c   1.000
_cell.angle_alpha   90.00
_cell.angle_beta   90.00
_cell.angle_gamma   90.00
#
_symmetry.space_group_name_H-M   'P 1'
#
loop_
_entity.id
_entity.type
_entity.pdbx_description
1 polymer ?
#
loop_
_entity_poly.entity_id
_entity_poly.type
_entity_poly.pdbx_seq_one_letter_code
_entity_poly.pdbx_strand_id
1 'polypeptide(L)'
;MSGKSGSTEGTDEVLLTRRDKDKKFECKAGHSHTFRLRRYLVRWLEIEDVLFHYDSAVMMPDSESGDEPGTIDQERITGLSALRAAYLQAGDNPEQKLLLAGHTDTSGDAKSNEKLSKQRTENVLYVLTGQKNEWVKISEDRHKNEDIKHILRWVARWKGWPCHTDSTGNIYDEKTRAAVKAFQKEFSNTGDCYAIKVDGNAGKETWGAFFHLYMQRLAELSHTDVAGLEVLRNKLHWLYDDLRRVGCGEYHPTDMPGKDNFKSQKNRRVELLFYDPGEEPLNRPSGDICHKGGKGGSTTCPIYNPAFYDYEYIVPKRLDIVKADDHFAPGHETLEITLQIEGLSSSTVTMEITSPHYSSNPIFKQELTADEKSDGSHTIVWDGKANCAAGDLKDTWIHPLYSPYNVRIYDSGKHSDQATFKVLYHSITLRQGPWTPDEAEPLKSDEKAWVQYKLNELGFYGGPVGKDTDNYLNRAIIRYKANHKSMHQIDYSKYNADITNELKSALAKGDNKHVYIDGDAFADPAKESRILVEGLTYESKAEFSTNKADKEKGRLNLPLIPVEVDIYLRTKKDEKALVPGGVGPVRINWRFTDSDEDISIQYTSEHKKPSRTRTYIEKCLKLRDGRNGTNGDNCHRDFGGIRENGAANWHTPVFLGDFYVPYKVEKDDGQKVVFSKACVDVAKYGKRLGKAGFLFRPSNIAGDDYRIKAEIDFTGLPNKTDLESFHGVADEATRIHAESGVFRIWRRARVAMRVTWPPRTNSNQWTEIAEEFKKTYLDADVSSFVTKKISEVLSENQYKGIVADNTEHKKKDVKLFDDSLVGVNLPAQDSMNAAEYRMALKTFTSDNYWDKIVYKLREQMSENIRKEFPNGFIIVEFLTHRPVTVLKSPPGDKSVAESNYVTWSFSIGLPDSMIFADQRDPDKVYYVVAHEMGHNFWLKHWEHAGGSTPMDHDKADHNCMMSYSNSKCSHTHHRPKEYTPHFCGQCNLKLRGWNIDSADIPADSL
;
A
#
# COMPACT_ATOMS: atom_id res chain seq x y z
N MET A 1 -56.17 -29.35 36.04
CA MET A 1 -56.93 -28.32 36.79
C MET A 1 -58.22 -28.04 36.04
N SER A 2 -59.32 -28.05 36.77
CA SER A 2 -60.69 -27.80 36.31
C SER A 2 -60.86 -26.44 35.64
N GLY A 3 -61.50 -26.41 34.47
CA GLY A 3 -61.78 -25.17 33.74
C GLY A 3 -63.02 -25.28 32.86
N LYS A 4 -64.18 -25.10 33.51
CA LYS A 4 -65.51 -24.68 33.01
C LYS A 4 -65.72 -24.55 31.50
N SER A 5 -66.70 -25.33 31.05
CA SER A 5 -67.58 -25.08 29.91
C SER A 5 -68.17 -23.66 29.94
N GLY A 6 -67.76 -22.83 28.98
CA GLY A 6 -68.49 -21.66 28.52
C GLY A 6 -69.25 -22.04 27.26
N SER A 7 -70.57 -21.97 27.34
CA SER A 7 -71.50 -22.08 26.22
C SER A 7 -71.36 -20.87 25.30
N THR A 8 -70.88 -21.11 24.09
CA THR A 8 -71.24 -20.29 22.92
C THR A 8 -71.92 -21.22 21.93
N GLU A 9 -73.15 -20.87 21.57
CA GLU A 9 -73.94 -21.48 20.50
C GLU A 9 -73.13 -21.51 19.19
N GLY A 10 -72.37 -22.58 19.00
CA GLY A 10 -71.76 -22.88 17.72
C GLY A 10 -72.85 -23.47 16.84
N THR A 11 -73.29 -22.71 15.84
CA THR A 11 -73.99 -23.29 14.69
C THR A 11 -73.08 -24.38 14.11
N ASP A 12 -73.45 -25.65 14.24
CA ASP A 12 -72.76 -26.77 13.59
C ASP A 12 -72.90 -26.58 12.07
N GLU A 13 -71.93 -25.89 11.46
CA GLU A 13 -71.86 -25.73 10.01
C GLU A 13 -71.34 -27.02 9.38
N VAL A 14 -72.19 -27.69 8.61
CA VAL A 14 -71.82 -28.86 7.83
C VAL A 14 -71.45 -28.39 6.42
N LEU A 15 -70.16 -28.51 6.08
CA LEU A 15 -69.68 -28.28 4.72
C LEU A 15 -70.05 -29.47 3.83
N LEU A 16 -70.76 -29.18 2.74
CA LEU A 16 -71.20 -30.15 1.74
C LEU A 16 -70.51 -29.86 0.40
N THR A 17 -70.26 -30.90 -0.38
CA THR A 17 -69.88 -30.76 -1.79
C THR A 17 -70.99 -31.30 -2.69
N ARG A 18 -70.91 -31.05 -4.00
CA ARG A 18 -71.90 -31.62 -4.94
C ARG A 18 -71.85 -33.16 -5.03
N ARG A 19 -70.77 -33.80 -4.57
CA ARG A 19 -70.67 -35.28 -4.40
C ARG A 19 -71.56 -35.79 -3.28
N ASP A 20 -71.86 -34.96 -2.28
CA ASP A 20 -72.71 -35.31 -1.14
C ASP A 20 -74.21 -35.21 -1.45
N LYS A 21 -74.60 -35.03 -2.73
CA LYS A 21 -76.01 -34.84 -3.14
C LYS A 21 -76.96 -35.95 -2.66
N ASP A 22 -76.44 -37.16 -2.49
CA ASP A 22 -77.21 -38.34 -2.07
C ASP A 22 -77.00 -38.68 -0.58
N LYS A 23 -76.19 -37.89 0.13
CA LYS A 23 -75.88 -38.10 1.54
C LYS A 23 -77.06 -37.66 2.40
N LYS A 24 -77.47 -38.52 3.33
CA LYS A 24 -78.55 -38.24 4.28
C LYS A 24 -77.96 -37.75 5.60
N PHE A 25 -78.59 -36.75 6.20
CA PHE A 25 -78.17 -36.15 7.47
C PHE A 25 -79.26 -36.32 8.51
N GLU A 26 -78.91 -36.88 9.68
CA GLU A 26 -79.79 -36.93 10.83
C GLU A 26 -79.61 -35.66 11.66
N CYS A 27 -80.65 -34.83 11.73
CA CYS A 27 -80.60 -33.53 12.41
C CYS A 27 -81.51 -33.55 13.63
N LYS A 28 -81.04 -32.97 14.75
CA LYS A 28 -81.88 -32.82 15.95
C LYS A 28 -83.02 -31.84 15.67
N ALA A 29 -84.25 -32.26 15.94
CA ALA A 29 -85.42 -31.39 15.87
C ALA A 29 -85.30 -30.21 16.85
N GLY A 30 -85.85 -29.05 16.48
CA GLY A 30 -85.87 -27.84 17.32
C GLY A 30 -84.58 -27.02 17.36
N HIS A 31 -83.56 -27.38 16.58
CA HIS A 31 -82.27 -26.67 16.50
C HIS A 31 -82.04 -26.09 15.09
N SER A 32 -81.31 -24.98 14.99
CA SER A 32 -80.86 -24.43 13.70
C SER A 32 -79.62 -25.18 13.22
N HIS A 33 -79.66 -25.69 11.99
CA HIS A 33 -78.55 -26.41 11.34
C HIS A 33 -78.14 -25.64 10.09
N THR A 34 -76.84 -25.40 9.90
CA THR A 34 -76.32 -24.68 8.73
C THR A 34 -75.60 -25.66 7.82
N PHE A 35 -76.08 -25.80 6.58
CA PHE A 35 -75.42 -26.58 5.55
C PHE A 35 -74.86 -25.64 4.49
N ARG A 36 -73.54 -25.67 4.30
CA ARG A 36 -72.88 -24.81 3.31
C ARG A 36 -72.35 -25.65 2.17
N LEU A 37 -72.90 -25.43 0.98
CA LEU A 37 -72.36 -26.00 -0.25
C LEU A 37 -71.04 -25.30 -0.60
N ARG A 38 -69.94 -26.03 -0.53
CA ARG A 38 -68.60 -25.64 -0.97
C ARG A 38 -68.36 -26.19 -2.38
N ARG A 39 -67.77 -25.38 -3.25
CA ARG A 39 -67.24 -25.81 -4.54
C ARG A 39 -65.85 -26.44 -4.37
N TYR A 40 -65.47 -27.27 -5.32
CA TYR A 40 -64.16 -27.85 -5.35
C TYR A 40 -63.10 -26.78 -5.65
N LEU A 41 -61.91 -26.92 -5.06
CA LEU A 41 -60.83 -25.98 -5.25
C LEU A 41 -59.83 -26.51 -6.26
N VAL A 42 -59.53 -25.69 -7.28
CA VAL A 42 -58.45 -25.96 -8.24
C VAL A 42 -57.41 -24.87 -8.07
N ARG A 43 -56.16 -25.27 -7.86
CA ARG A 43 -55.04 -24.34 -7.85
C ARG A 43 -54.40 -24.28 -9.22
N TRP A 44 -53.95 -23.12 -9.66
CA TRP A 44 -53.44 -23.01 -11.01
C TRP A 44 -52.28 -22.04 -11.17
N LEU A 45 -51.42 -22.35 -12.15
CA LEU A 45 -50.40 -21.46 -12.70
C LEU A 45 -50.79 -21.12 -14.15
N GLU A 46 -50.47 -19.91 -14.59
CA GLU A 46 -50.69 -19.46 -15.97
C GLU A 46 -49.37 -19.33 -16.72
N ILE A 47 -49.38 -19.72 -17.99
CA ILE A 47 -48.41 -19.29 -19.01
C ILE A 47 -49.19 -18.46 -20.02
N GLU A 48 -48.87 -17.19 -20.08
CA GLU A 48 -49.75 -16.17 -20.63
C GLU A 48 -49.36 -15.78 -22.06
N ASP A 49 -50.11 -14.87 -22.68
CA ASP A 49 -49.94 -14.54 -24.10
C ASP A 49 -48.63 -13.83 -24.46
N VAL A 50 -48.06 -13.03 -23.56
CA VAL A 50 -46.72 -12.46 -23.80
C VAL A 50 -45.68 -13.56 -24.04
N LEU A 51 -46.02 -14.80 -23.66
CA LEU A 51 -45.23 -16.00 -23.86
C LEU A 51 -45.70 -16.86 -25.05
N PHE A 52 -46.67 -16.41 -25.84
CA PHE A 52 -47.17 -17.04 -27.08
C PHE A 52 -47.59 -16.00 -28.13
N HIS A 53 -46.86 -15.87 -29.23
CA HIS A 53 -47.30 -14.99 -30.31
C HIS A 53 -48.63 -15.44 -30.95
N TYR A 54 -49.30 -14.49 -31.61
CA TYR A 54 -50.54 -14.73 -32.36
C TYR A 54 -50.34 -15.83 -33.43
N ASP A 55 -51.25 -16.81 -33.44
CA ASP A 55 -51.20 -17.98 -34.34
C ASP A 55 -49.89 -18.80 -34.22
N SER A 56 -49.21 -18.72 -33.07
CA SER A 56 -48.06 -19.56 -32.70
C SER A 56 -48.42 -20.55 -31.59
N ALA A 57 -47.76 -21.72 -31.63
CA ALA A 57 -47.78 -22.71 -30.56
C ALA A 57 -46.54 -22.65 -29.64
N VAL A 58 -45.54 -21.85 -29.97
CA VAL A 58 -44.24 -21.86 -29.28
C VAL A 58 -44.31 -21.05 -27.99
N MET A 59 -43.92 -21.69 -26.88
CA MET A 59 -43.80 -21.04 -25.57
C MET A 59 -42.47 -20.28 -25.48
N MET A 60 -42.53 -18.98 -25.16
CA MET A 60 -41.36 -18.13 -24.98
C MET A 60 -40.75 -18.32 -23.59
N PRO A 61 -39.43 -18.15 -23.44
CA PRO A 61 -38.76 -18.42 -22.17
C PRO A 61 -39.02 -17.32 -21.13
N ASP A 62 -39.28 -16.12 -21.62
CA ASP A 62 -39.46 -14.87 -20.90
C ASP A 62 -40.31 -13.91 -21.74
N SER A 63 -40.60 -12.71 -21.22
CA SER A 63 -41.23 -11.59 -21.93
C SER A 63 -40.22 -10.79 -22.77
N GLU A 64 -40.68 -10.08 -23.82
CA GLU A 64 -39.78 -9.38 -24.75
C GLU A 64 -39.08 -8.18 -24.12
N SER A 65 -39.72 -7.50 -23.16
CA SER A 65 -39.14 -6.40 -22.38
C SER A 65 -39.93 -6.23 -21.09
N GLY A 66 -39.32 -5.59 -20.08
CA GLY A 66 -40.04 -5.18 -18.87
C GLY A 66 -41.12 -4.12 -19.13
N ASP A 67 -41.19 -3.56 -20.35
CA ASP A 67 -42.08 -2.46 -20.76
C ASP A 67 -43.22 -2.90 -21.71
N GLU A 68 -43.25 -4.17 -22.13
CA GLU A 68 -44.45 -4.81 -22.68
C GLU A 68 -45.02 -5.77 -21.62
N PRO A 69 -45.49 -5.24 -20.48
CA PRO A 69 -46.16 -6.09 -19.53
C PRO A 69 -47.36 -6.73 -20.25
N GLY A 70 -47.70 -7.94 -19.82
CA GLY A 70 -49.06 -8.39 -20.01
C GLY A 70 -50.03 -7.37 -19.40
N THR A 71 -51.31 -7.69 -19.37
CA THR A 71 -52.20 -6.85 -18.53
C THR A 71 -51.72 -6.84 -17.06
N ILE A 72 -52.11 -5.87 -16.22
CA ILE A 72 -51.70 -5.84 -14.79
C ILE A 72 -51.98 -7.17 -14.07
N ASP A 73 -53.05 -7.87 -14.48
CA ASP A 73 -53.39 -9.19 -13.96
C ASP A 73 -52.44 -10.32 -14.39
N GLN A 74 -51.57 -10.05 -15.37
CA GLN A 74 -50.72 -10.94 -16.15
C GLN A 74 -49.19 -10.69 -15.90
N GLU A 75 -48.84 -9.66 -15.13
CA GLU A 75 -47.44 -9.36 -14.75
C GLU A 75 -46.89 -10.30 -13.64
N ARG A 76 -47.14 -11.62 -13.74
CA ARG A 76 -46.94 -12.52 -12.58
C ARG A 76 -45.65 -13.33 -12.59
N ILE A 77 -45.23 -13.91 -13.72
CA ILE A 77 -44.01 -14.74 -13.79
C ILE A 77 -43.54 -14.99 -15.23
N THR A 78 -42.23 -15.13 -15.45
CA THR A 78 -41.65 -15.50 -16.76
C THR A 78 -41.99 -16.94 -17.15
N GLY A 79 -41.95 -17.27 -18.44
CA GLY A 79 -42.37 -18.59 -18.93
C GLY A 79 -41.64 -19.77 -18.29
N LEU A 80 -40.30 -19.75 -18.27
CA LEU A 80 -39.54 -20.82 -17.60
C LEU A 80 -39.74 -20.83 -16.08
N SER A 81 -39.99 -19.66 -15.48
CA SER A 81 -40.24 -19.55 -14.05
C SER A 81 -41.62 -20.13 -13.66
N ALA A 82 -42.63 -20.06 -14.54
CA ALA A 82 -43.90 -20.76 -14.35
C ALA A 82 -43.71 -22.30 -14.32
N LEU A 83 -42.82 -22.83 -15.15
CA LEU A 83 -42.47 -24.26 -15.15
C LEU A 83 -41.74 -24.67 -13.87
N ARG A 84 -40.81 -23.84 -13.38
CA ARG A 84 -40.18 -24.04 -12.07
C ARG A 84 -41.22 -24.05 -10.96
N ALA A 85 -42.14 -23.08 -10.96
CA ALA A 85 -43.20 -22.99 -9.96
C ALA A 85 -44.07 -24.26 -9.96
N ALA A 86 -44.32 -24.86 -11.13
CA ALA A 86 -45.02 -26.15 -11.21
C ALA A 86 -44.26 -27.30 -10.54
N TYR A 87 -42.92 -27.38 -10.71
CA TYR A 87 -42.11 -28.39 -10.01
C TYR A 87 -42.10 -28.18 -8.49
N LEU A 88 -42.03 -26.93 -8.03
CA LEU A 88 -42.07 -26.59 -6.61
C LEU A 88 -43.43 -26.95 -6.01
N GLN A 89 -44.52 -26.55 -6.67
CA GLN A 89 -45.88 -26.88 -6.24
C GLN A 89 -46.08 -28.39 -6.10
N ALA A 90 -45.67 -29.17 -7.11
CA ALA A 90 -45.77 -30.62 -7.10
C ALA A 90 -44.89 -31.27 -6.01
N GLY A 91 -43.71 -30.68 -5.75
CA GLY A 91 -42.82 -31.16 -4.69
C GLY A 91 -43.31 -30.87 -3.28
N ASP A 92 -43.94 -29.72 -3.07
CA ASP A 92 -44.48 -29.30 -1.78
C ASP A 92 -45.84 -29.97 -1.49
N ASN A 93 -46.56 -30.39 -2.54
CA ASN A 93 -47.87 -31.01 -2.46
C ASN A 93 -47.92 -32.31 -3.28
N PRO A 94 -47.24 -33.40 -2.84
CA PRO A 94 -47.04 -34.60 -3.63
C PRO A 94 -48.34 -35.39 -3.93
N GLU A 95 -49.44 -35.12 -3.24
CA GLU A 95 -50.73 -35.75 -3.51
C GLU A 95 -51.56 -35.00 -4.58
N GLN A 96 -51.14 -33.79 -4.98
CA GLN A 96 -51.84 -33.02 -6.01
C GLN A 96 -51.63 -33.61 -7.40
N LYS A 97 -52.68 -33.54 -8.21
CA LYS A 97 -52.69 -34.02 -9.59
C LYS A 97 -52.76 -32.88 -10.59
N LEU A 98 -52.00 -32.98 -11.67
CA LEU A 98 -51.81 -31.94 -12.68
C LEU A 98 -52.54 -32.25 -14.01
N LEU A 99 -53.18 -31.24 -14.59
CA LEU A 99 -53.68 -31.24 -15.97
C LEU A 99 -53.35 -29.91 -16.66
N LEU A 100 -52.85 -29.94 -17.89
CA LEU A 100 -52.63 -28.72 -18.69
C LEU A 100 -53.87 -28.40 -19.54
N ALA A 101 -54.30 -27.14 -19.56
CA ALA A 101 -55.44 -26.68 -20.34
C ALA A 101 -55.07 -25.46 -21.19
N GLY A 102 -55.19 -25.58 -22.51
CA GLY A 102 -54.81 -24.55 -23.46
C GLY A 102 -56.00 -23.78 -23.95
N HIS A 103 -55.81 -22.48 -24.17
CA HIS A 103 -56.85 -21.57 -24.61
C HIS A 103 -56.35 -20.70 -25.77
N THR A 104 -57.29 -20.29 -26.61
CA THR A 104 -57.09 -19.29 -27.66
C THR A 104 -58.08 -18.15 -27.45
N ASP A 105 -57.86 -17.04 -28.15
CA ASP A 105 -58.92 -16.05 -28.32
C ASP A 105 -59.98 -16.52 -29.31
N THR A 106 -61.01 -15.70 -29.54
CA THR A 106 -62.15 -16.02 -30.41
C THR A 106 -61.90 -15.60 -31.87
N SER A 107 -60.67 -15.20 -32.23
CA SER A 107 -60.34 -14.86 -33.62
C SER A 107 -59.93 -16.11 -34.40
N GLY A 108 -60.35 -16.19 -35.67
CA GLY A 108 -60.15 -17.40 -36.49
C GLY A 108 -61.35 -18.35 -36.44
N ASP A 109 -61.19 -19.55 -36.99
CA ASP A 109 -62.24 -20.57 -36.96
C ASP A 109 -62.10 -21.48 -35.73
N ALA A 110 -63.24 -21.86 -35.14
CA ALA A 110 -63.30 -22.64 -33.90
C ALA A 110 -62.49 -23.95 -33.95
N LYS A 111 -62.45 -24.66 -35.10
CA LYS A 111 -61.69 -25.91 -35.23
C LYS A 111 -60.18 -25.65 -35.26
N SER A 112 -59.74 -24.58 -35.91
CA SER A 112 -58.35 -24.13 -35.86
C SER A 112 -57.95 -23.71 -34.44
N ASN A 113 -58.85 -23.06 -33.70
CA ASN A 113 -58.65 -22.65 -32.31
C ASN A 113 -58.56 -23.84 -31.34
N GLU A 114 -59.39 -24.86 -31.51
CA GLU A 114 -59.26 -26.15 -30.81
C GLU A 114 -57.90 -26.82 -31.09
N LYS A 115 -57.45 -26.81 -32.34
CA LYS A 115 -56.16 -27.39 -32.73
C LYS A 115 -54.99 -26.59 -32.15
N LEU A 116 -55.03 -25.26 -32.24
CA LEU A 116 -53.96 -24.37 -31.78
C LEU A 116 -53.80 -24.41 -30.26
N SER A 117 -54.91 -24.35 -29.51
CA SER A 117 -54.88 -24.49 -28.04
C SER A 117 -54.26 -25.82 -27.60
N LYS A 118 -54.58 -26.93 -28.29
CA LYS A 118 -53.94 -28.22 -28.06
C LYS A 118 -52.42 -28.13 -28.33
N GLN A 119 -52.01 -27.58 -29.48
CA GLN A 119 -50.59 -27.48 -29.84
C GLN A 119 -49.78 -26.63 -28.85
N ARG A 120 -50.37 -25.56 -28.30
CA ARG A 120 -49.76 -24.75 -27.21
C ARG A 120 -49.54 -25.58 -25.95
N THR A 121 -50.54 -26.35 -25.51
CA THR A 121 -50.36 -27.25 -24.34
C THR A 121 -49.32 -28.33 -24.57
N GLU A 122 -49.24 -28.87 -25.79
CA GLU A 122 -48.22 -29.86 -26.14
C GLU A 122 -46.81 -29.24 -26.09
N ASN A 123 -46.64 -28.02 -26.61
CA ASN A 123 -45.37 -27.30 -26.53
C ASN A 123 -44.93 -27.10 -25.07
N VAL A 124 -45.82 -26.59 -24.21
CA VAL A 124 -45.54 -26.44 -22.76
C VAL A 124 -45.23 -27.78 -22.11
N LEU A 125 -46.05 -28.81 -22.36
CA LEU A 125 -45.86 -30.15 -21.80
C LEU A 125 -44.48 -30.70 -22.15
N TYR A 126 -44.00 -30.49 -23.38
CA TYR A 126 -42.70 -31.00 -23.81
C TYR A 126 -41.53 -30.27 -23.16
N VAL A 127 -41.63 -28.97 -22.88
CA VAL A 127 -40.61 -28.27 -22.06
C VAL A 127 -40.67 -28.77 -20.61
N LEU A 128 -41.87 -28.84 -20.03
CA LEU A 128 -42.11 -29.29 -18.65
C LEU A 128 -41.65 -30.74 -18.40
N THR A 129 -41.64 -31.59 -19.43
CA THR A 129 -41.25 -33.01 -19.32
C THR A 129 -39.97 -33.37 -20.06
N GLY A 130 -39.23 -32.39 -20.60
CA GLY A 130 -37.93 -32.64 -21.22
C GLY A 130 -37.96 -33.32 -22.60
N GLN A 131 -39.09 -33.31 -23.30
CA GLN A 131 -39.28 -34.02 -24.58
C GLN A 131 -38.77 -33.19 -25.78
N LYS A 132 -37.44 -33.10 -25.93
CA LYS A 132 -36.76 -32.29 -26.96
C LYS A 132 -37.32 -32.50 -28.38
N ASN A 133 -37.38 -33.75 -28.84
CA ASN A 133 -37.70 -34.05 -30.24
C ASN A 133 -39.14 -33.64 -30.60
N GLU A 134 -40.08 -33.86 -29.69
CA GLU A 134 -41.48 -33.47 -29.88
C GLU A 134 -41.66 -31.94 -29.81
N TRP A 135 -40.91 -31.27 -28.92
CA TRP A 135 -40.89 -29.81 -28.85
C TRP A 135 -40.35 -29.17 -30.13
N VAL A 136 -39.24 -29.69 -30.67
CA VAL A 136 -38.65 -29.22 -31.93
C VAL A 136 -39.63 -29.37 -33.07
N LYS A 137 -40.33 -30.51 -33.16
CA LYS A 137 -41.31 -30.78 -34.21
C LYS A 137 -42.46 -29.77 -34.17
N ILE A 138 -43.06 -29.53 -33.00
CA ILE A 138 -44.15 -28.54 -32.87
C ILE A 138 -43.65 -27.13 -33.20
N SER A 139 -42.45 -26.78 -32.74
CA SER A 139 -41.90 -25.44 -32.98
C SER A 139 -41.59 -25.23 -34.46
N GLU A 140 -41.05 -26.22 -35.17
CA GLU A 140 -40.87 -26.15 -36.63
C GLU A 140 -42.22 -26.02 -37.35
N ASP A 141 -43.22 -26.82 -36.98
CA ASP A 141 -44.52 -26.86 -37.64
C ASP A 141 -45.39 -25.61 -37.39
N ARG A 142 -45.23 -24.94 -36.24
CA ARG A 142 -46.16 -23.91 -35.73
C ARG A 142 -45.53 -22.68 -35.07
N HIS A 143 -44.31 -22.32 -35.45
CA HIS A 143 -43.71 -21.03 -35.07
C HIS A 143 -44.17 -19.88 -35.99
N LYS A 144 -43.89 -18.68 -35.50
CA LYS A 144 -43.74 -17.42 -36.23
C LYS A 144 -42.27 -17.01 -36.18
N ASN A 145 -41.83 -16.23 -37.16
CA ASN A 145 -40.48 -15.66 -37.16
C ASN A 145 -40.25 -14.74 -35.95
N GLU A 146 -41.31 -14.15 -35.39
CA GLU A 146 -41.27 -13.39 -34.14
C GLU A 146 -40.81 -14.25 -32.95
N ASP A 147 -41.20 -15.53 -32.88
CA ASP A 147 -40.76 -16.45 -31.83
C ASP A 147 -39.22 -16.60 -31.83
N ILE A 148 -38.64 -16.73 -33.02
CA ILE A 148 -37.19 -16.86 -33.18
C ILE A 148 -36.50 -15.58 -32.70
N LYS A 149 -37.02 -14.40 -33.09
CA LYS A 149 -36.46 -13.10 -32.69
C LYS A 149 -36.52 -12.91 -31.19
N HIS A 150 -37.64 -13.27 -30.57
CA HIS A 150 -37.82 -13.21 -29.12
C HIS A 150 -36.78 -14.08 -28.41
N ILE A 151 -36.70 -15.37 -28.77
CA ILE A 151 -35.73 -16.28 -28.15
C ILE A 151 -34.29 -15.75 -28.31
N LEU A 152 -33.94 -15.21 -29.48
CA LEU A 152 -32.62 -14.62 -29.71
C LEU A 152 -32.33 -13.40 -28.84
N ARG A 153 -33.31 -12.50 -28.66
CA ARG A 153 -33.19 -11.36 -27.74
C ARG A 153 -33.00 -11.84 -26.31
N TRP A 154 -33.75 -12.84 -25.88
CA TRP A 154 -33.59 -13.46 -24.56
C TRP A 154 -32.20 -14.08 -24.38
N VAL A 155 -31.69 -14.84 -25.36
CA VAL A 155 -30.33 -15.40 -25.31
C VAL A 155 -29.28 -14.29 -25.24
N ALA A 156 -29.42 -13.23 -26.02
CA ALA A 156 -28.49 -12.10 -25.99
C ALA A 156 -28.46 -11.43 -24.60
N ARG A 157 -29.63 -11.25 -23.96
CA ARG A 157 -29.71 -10.69 -22.60
C ARG A 157 -29.11 -11.60 -21.53
N TRP A 158 -29.40 -12.90 -21.59
CA TRP A 158 -28.97 -13.84 -20.57
C TRP A 158 -27.49 -14.26 -20.71
N LYS A 159 -27.02 -14.51 -21.94
CA LYS A 159 -25.66 -14.99 -22.21
C LYS A 159 -24.68 -13.90 -22.64
N GLY A 160 -25.16 -12.69 -22.95
CA GLY A 160 -24.33 -11.62 -23.53
C GLY A 160 -23.90 -11.88 -24.98
N TRP A 161 -24.53 -12.82 -25.68
CA TRP A 161 -24.14 -13.19 -27.05
C TRP A 161 -24.59 -12.11 -28.06
N PRO A 162 -23.81 -11.86 -29.13
CA PRO A 162 -24.11 -10.86 -30.16
C PRO A 162 -25.20 -11.34 -31.15
N CYS A 163 -26.22 -12.05 -30.67
CA CYS A 163 -27.33 -12.57 -31.45
C CYS A 163 -28.62 -11.76 -31.30
N HIS A 164 -28.53 -10.51 -30.84
CA HIS A 164 -29.67 -9.60 -30.74
C HIS A 164 -30.22 -9.20 -32.13
N THR A 165 -31.53 -8.94 -32.20
CA THR A 165 -32.16 -8.35 -33.38
C THR A 165 -33.25 -7.36 -32.98
N ASP A 166 -33.13 -6.13 -33.49
CA ASP A 166 -34.11 -5.06 -33.35
C ASP A 166 -35.26 -5.21 -34.37
N SER A 167 -35.23 -6.26 -35.20
CA SER A 167 -36.30 -6.55 -36.15
C SER A 167 -37.58 -6.93 -35.39
N THR A 168 -38.70 -6.36 -35.79
CA THR A 168 -40.03 -6.64 -35.24
C THR A 168 -40.90 -7.31 -36.30
N GLY A 169 -42.03 -7.89 -35.89
CA GLY A 169 -42.98 -8.51 -36.81
C GLY A 169 -42.51 -9.84 -37.43
N ASN A 170 -43.39 -10.49 -38.17
CA ASN A 170 -43.22 -11.88 -38.64
C ASN A 170 -42.35 -12.03 -39.91
N ILE A 171 -41.63 -11.00 -40.34
CA ILE A 171 -40.78 -11.06 -41.53
C ILE A 171 -39.42 -11.68 -41.19
N TYR A 172 -38.96 -12.65 -41.97
CA TYR A 172 -37.60 -13.20 -41.85
C TYR A 172 -36.61 -12.40 -42.71
N ASP A 173 -36.14 -11.27 -42.18
CA ASP A 173 -35.26 -10.33 -42.87
C ASP A 173 -33.76 -10.68 -42.72
N GLU A 174 -32.89 -9.90 -43.37
CA GLU A 174 -31.43 -10.09 -43.29
C GLU A 174 -30.89 -9.89 -41.87
N LYS A 175 -31.50 -9.01 -41.07
CA LYS A 175 -31.13 -8.79 -39.66
C LYS A 175 -31.39 -10.05 -38.82
N THR A 176 -32.56 -10.66 -39.01
CA THR A 176 -32.92 -11.93 -38.36
C THR A 176 -31.99 -13.05 -38.79
N ARG A 177 -31.68 -13.14 -40.09
CA ARG A 177 -30.71 -14.11 -40.62
C ARG A 177 -29.32 -13.92 -40.00
N ALA A 178 -28.87 -12.68 -39.83
CA ALA A 178 -27.58 -12.37 -39.20
C ALA A 178 -27.57 -12.75 -37.71
N ALA A 179 -28.63 -12.42 -36.97
CA ALA A 179 -28.79 -12.78 -35.56
C ALA A 179 -28.79 -14.31 -35.35
N VAL A 180 -29.49 -15.05 -36.21
CA VAL A 180 -29.47 -16.52 -36.19
C VAL A 180 -28.06 -17.06 -36.47
N LYS A 181 -27.31 -16.50 -37.44
CA LYS A 181 -25.91 -16.91 -37.67
C LYS A 181 -25.02 -16.67 -36.46
N ALA A 182 -25.16 -15.52 -35.81
CA ALA A 182 -24.41 -15.18 -34.61
C ALA A 182 -24.72 -16.17 -33.49
N PHE A 183 -26.00 -16.47 -33.26
CA PHE A 183 -26.42 -17.48 -32.30
C PHE A 183 -25.83 -18.87 -32.61
N GLN A 184 -25.97 -19.34 -33.85
CA GLN A 184 -25.46 -20.66 -34.27
C GLN A 184 -23.95 -20.77 -34.06
N LYS A 185 -23.21 -19.68 -34.29
CA LYS A 185 -21.76 -19.60 -34.08
C LYS A 185 -21.41 -19.65 -32.59
N GLU A 186 -22.01 -18.79 -31.76
CA GLU A 186 -21.69 -18.76 -30.33
C GLU A 186 -22.09 -20.06 -29.62
N PHE A 187 -23.29 -20.59 -29.92
CA PHE A 187 -23.72 -21.87 -29.36
C PHE A 187 -22.70 -22.98 -29.66
N SER A 188 -22.22 -23.07 -30.91
CA SER A 188 -21.24 -24.08 -31.31
C SER A 188 -19.86 -23.92 -30.65
N ASN A 189 -19.54 -22.77 -30.07
CA ASN A 189 -18.26 -22.50 -29.39
C ASN A 189 -18.27 -22.83 -27.90
N THR A 190 -19.43 -23.12 -27.30
CA THR A 190 -19.58 -23.22 -25.83
C THR A 190 -19.09 -24.52 -25.19
N GLY A 191 -18.40 -25.39 -25.93
CA GLY A 191 -17.71 -26.58 -25.40
C GLY A 191 -18.61 -27.76 -24.98
N ASP A 192 -19.88 -27.51 -24.67
CA ASP A 192 -20.82 -28.51 -24.10
C ASP A 192 -21.85 -29.09 -25.08
N CYS A 193 -21.87 -28.65 -26.34
CA CYS A 193 -22.87 -29.07 -27.32
C CYS A 193 -22.30 -29.34 -28.72
N TYR A 194 -22.88 -30.33 -29.41
CA TYR A 194 -22.61 -30.62 -30.82
C TYR A 194 -22.72 -29.35 -31.65
N ALA A 195 -21.67 -29.02 -32.41
CA ALA A 195 -21.69 -27.88 -33.33
C ALA A 195 -22.89 -27.99 -34.29
N ILE A 196 -23.66 -26.91 -34.41
CA ILE A 196 -24.83 -26.84 -35.30
C ILE A 196 -24.46 -26.06 -36.57
N LYS A 197 -25.18 -26.32 -37.67
CA LYS A 197 -24.89 -25.66 -38.93
C LYS A 197 -25.13 -24.14 -38.86
N VAL A 198 -24.12 -23.36 -39.25
CA VAL A 198 -24.19 -21.89 -39.33
C VAL A 198 -24.67 -21.44 -40.71
N ASP A 199 -25.97 -21.42 -40.95
CA ASP A 199 -26.57 -21.00 -42.23
C ASP A 199 -27.56 -19.84 -42.12
N GLY A 200 -27.83 -19.36 -40.91
CA GLY A 200 -28.77 -18.29 -40.65
C GLY A 200 -30.22 -18.67 -40.88
N ASN A 201 -30.54 -19.97 -40.94
CA ASN A 201 -31.91 -20.48 -40.94
C ASN A 201 -32.20 -21.18 -39.61
N ALA A 202 -33.31 -20.85 -38.96
CA ALA A 202 -33.73 -21.52 -37.73
C ALA A 202 -34.40 -22.88 -38.02
N GLY A 203 -33.59 -23.87 -38.45
CA GLY A 203 -34.03 -25.26 -38.67
C GLY A 203 -34.01 -26.11 -37.41
N LYS A 204 -34.26 -27.43 -37.55
CA LYS A 204 -34.32 -28.41 -36.45
C LYS A 204 -33.16 -28.35 -35.46
N GLU A 205 -31.93 -28.16 -35.96
CA GLU A 205 -30.75 -28.06 -35.09
C GLU A 205 -30.78 -26.79 -34.23
N THR A 206 -31.22 -25.66 -34.79
CA THR A 206 -31.35 -24.37 -34.07
C THR A 206 -32.46 -24.44 -33.03
N TRP A 207 -33.62 -25.01 -33.36
CA TRP A 207 -34.67 -25.28 -32.36
C TRP A 207 -34.19 -26.24 -31.27
N GLY A 208 -33.41 -27.26 -31.64
CA GLY A 208 -32.78 -28.16 -30.66
C GLY A 208 -31.80 -27.46 -29.72
N ALA A 209 -31.12 -26.42 -30.20
CA ALA A 209 -30.23 -25.57 -29.40
C ALA A 209 -31.01 -24.62 -28.48
N PHE A 210 -32.12 -24.02 -28.96
CA PHE A 210 -33.03 -23.25 -28.11
C PHE A 210 -33.58 -24.10 -26.96
N PHE A 211 -34.01 -25.33 -27.24
CA PHE A 211 -34.46 -26.26 -26.21
C PHE A 211 -33.37 -26.56 -25.17
N HIS A 212 -32.12 -26.75 -25.60
CA HIS A 212 -31.01 -26.96 -24.68
C HIS A 212 -30.82 -25.77 -23.73
N LEU A 213 -30.86 -24.55 -24.28
CA LEU A 213 -30.78 -23.32 -23.48
C LEU A 213 -31.97 -23.16 -22.52
N TYR A 214 -33.18 -23.56 -22.92
CA TYR A 214 -34.34 -23.61 -22.02
C TYR A 214 -34.09 -24.56 -20.85
N MET A 215 -33.54 -25.76 -21.11
CA MET A 215 -33.23 -26.73 -20.05
C MET A 215 -32.13 -26.22 -19.12
N GLN A 216 -31.08 -25.60 -19.67
CA GLN A 216 -30.00 -25.02 -18.86
C GLN A 216 -30.55 -23.91 -17.97
N ARG A 217 -31.35 -22.98 -18.51
CA ARG A 217 -31.94 -21.90 -17.70
C ARG A 217 -32.92 -22.44 -16.67
N LEU A 218 -33.76 -23.40 -17.04
CA LEU A 218 -34.72 -24.00 -16.10
C LEU A 218 -34.02 -24.74 -14.96
N ALA A 219 -32.87 -25.38 -15.24
CA ALA A 219 -32.02 -26.01 -14.24
C ALA A 219 -31.39 -24.96 -13.29
N GLU A 220 -30.82 -23.88 -13.84
CA GLU A 220 -30.31 -22.73 -13.07
C GLU A 220 -31.39 -22.17 -12.13
N LEU A 221 -32.57 -21.84 -12.68
CA LEU A 221 -33.70 -21.32 -11.90
C LEU A 221 -34.12 -22.32 -10.80
N SER A 222 -34.03 -23.61 -11.07
CA SER A 222 -34.40 -24.66 -10.10
C SER A 222 -33.26 -25.09 -9.17
N HIS A 223 -32.11 -24.39 -9.21
CA HIS A 223 -30.90 -24.68 -8.44
C HIS A 223 -30.43 -26.13 -8.57
N THR A 224 -30.42 -26.65 -9.81
CA THR A 224 -29.95 -27.99 -10.16
C THR A 224 -29.19 -27.95 -11.49
N ASP A 225 -28.53 -29.03 -11.86
CA ASP A 225 -28.07 -29.23 -13.24
C ASP A 225 -29.19 -29.80 -14.14
N VAL A 226 -28.94 -29.86 -15.45
CA VAL A 226 -29.92 -30.36 -16.43
C VAL A 226 -30.35 -31.80 -16.13
N ALA A 227 -29.46 -32.63 -15.57
CA ALA A 227 -29.77 -33.99 -15.19
C ALA A 227 -30.76 -34.05 -14.00
N GLY A 228 -30.58 -33.18 -13.00
CA GLY A 228 -31.47 -33.12 -11.83
C GLY A 228 -32.86 -32.55 -12.13
N LEU A 229 -33.10 -31.94 -13.29
CA LEU A 229 -34.47 -31.65 -13.75
C LEU A 229 -35.34 -32.91 -13.83
N GLU A 230 -34.74 -34.08 -14.11
CA GLU A 230 -35.49 -35.34 -14.15
C GLU A 230 -36.07 -35.72 -12.78
N VAL A 231 -35.35 -35.39 -11.69
CA VAL A 231 -35.82 -35.59 -10.33
C VAL A 231 -37.05 -34.71 -10.05
N LEU A 232 -37.06 -33.48 -10.58
CA LEU A 232 -38.19 -32.57 -10.44
C LEU A 232 -39.40 -33.02 -11.26
N ARG A 233 -39.16 -33.49 -12.49
CA ARG A 233 -40.21 -34.04 -13.37
C ARG A 233 -40.91 -35.25 -12.75
N ASN A 234 -40.17 -36.10 -12.04
CA ASN A 234 -40.72 -37.28 -11.35
C ASN A 234 -41.67 -36.92 -10.19
N LYS A 235 -41.70 -35.67 -9.74
CA LYS A 235 -42.66 -35.18 -8.73
C LYS A 235 -44.01 -34.82 -9.33
N LEU A 236 -44.11 -34.70 -10.66
CA LEU A 236 -45.36 -34.35 -11.34
C LEU A 236 -46.28 -35.59 -11.38
N HIS A 237 -47.40 -35.52 -10.66
CA HIS A 237 -48.45 -36.52 -10.72
C HIS A 237 -49.55 -36.07 -11.67
N TRP A 238 -49.84 -36.85 -12.70
CA TRP A 238 -50.84 -36.47 -13.71
C TRP A 238 -52.25 -36.83 -13.24
N LEU A 239 -53.22 -35.97 -13.54
CA LEU A 239 -54.64 -36.23 -13.25
C LEU A 239 -55.16 -37.49 -13.97
N TYR A 240 -54.70 -37.70 -15.19
CA TYR A 240 -54.95 -38.89 -15.98
C TYR A 240 -53.65 -39.33 -16.65
N ASP A 241 -53.28 -40.61 -16.51
CA ASP A 241 -52.02 -41.14 -17.05
C ASP A 241 -51.91 -40.99 -18.58
N ASP A 242 -53.03 -41.19 -19.28
CA ASP A 242 -53.17 -41.17 -20.73
C ASP A 242 -53.64 -39.81 -21.30
N LEU A 243 -54.02 -38.86 -20.44
CA LEU A 243 -54.54 -37.55 -20.84
C LEU A 243 -53.98 -36.43 -19.95
N ARG A 244 -52.74 -36.03 -20.24
CA ARG A 244 -51.99 -35.00 -19.48
C ARG A 244 -52.33 -33.55 -19.84
N ARG A 245 -53.08 -33.35 -20.92
CA ARG A 245 -53.33 -32.05 -21.55
C ARG A 245 -54.64 -32.03 -22.33
N VAL A 246 -55.27 -30.87 -22.41
CA VAL A 246 -56.49 -30.62 -23.20
C VAL A 246 -56.45 -29.27 -23.91
N GLY A 247 -56.87 -29.24 -25.18
CA GLY A 247 -57.20 -28.01 -25.90
C GLY A 247 -58.64 -27.59 -25.60
N CYS A 248 -58.81 -26.39 -25.03
CA CYS A 248 -60.12 -25.82 -24.72
C CYS A 248 -60.60 -24.82 -25.78
N GLY A 249 -59.80 -24.53 -26.81
CA GLY A 249 -60.15 -23.58 -27.87
C GLY A 249 -60.53 -22.21 -27.33
N GLU A 250 -61.54 -21.61 -27.95
CA GLU A 250 -62.06 -20.28 -27.62
C GLU A 250 -63.23 -20.31 -26.62
N TYR A 251 -63.52 -21.47 -26.01
CA TYR A 251 -64.75 -21.73 -25.26
C TYR A 251 -64.73 -21.24 -23.81
N HIS A 252 -63.57 -20.78 -23.32
CA HIS A 252 -63.37 -20.23 -21.96
C HIS A 252 -62.71 -18.85 -22.00
N PRO A 253 -63.33 -17.85 -22.67
CA PRO A 253 -62.81 -16.50 -22.70
C PRO A 253 -62.92 -15.88 -21.31
N THR A 254 -61.81 -15.37 -20.80
CA THR A 254 -61.72 -14.58 -19.55
C THR A 254 -61.88 -13.09 -19.82
N ASP A 255 -61.65 -12.67 -21.07
CA ASP A 255 -61.78 -11.30 -21.53
C ASP A 255 -62.83 -11.20 -22.65
N MET A 256 -63.75 -10.25 -22.47
CA MET A 256 -64.95 -10.04 -23.31
C MET A 256 -65.75 -11.34 -23.59
N PRO A 257 -66.22 -12.07 -22.56
CA PRO A 257 -66.93 -13.32 -22.75
C PRO A 257 -68.19 -13.14 -23.61
N GLY A 258 -68.36 -14.02 -24.61
CA GLY A 258 -69.47 -13.99 -25.55
C GLY A 258 -69.25 -13.14 -26.81
N LYS A 259 -68.09 -12.48 -26.95
CA LYS A 259 -67.70 -11.73 -28.15
C LYS A 259 -66.92 -12.62 -29.13
N ASP A 260 -67.50 -12.86 -30.30
CA ASP A 260 -66.87 -13.60 -31.39
C ASP A 260 -65.87 -12.74 -32.18
N ASN A 261 -64.89 -13.36 -32.85
CA ASN A 261 -63.83 -12.73 -33.63
C ASN A 261 -63.05 -11.63 -32.87
N PHE A 262 -62.73 -11.86 -31.59
CA PHE A 262 -62.04 -10.91 -30.72
C PHE A 262 -60.62 -11.39 -30.41
N LYS A 263 -59.63 -10.58 -30.80
CA LYS A 263 -58.23 -10.80 -30.42
C LYS A 263 -57.99 -10.33 -28.99
N SER A 264 -57.55 -11.23 -28.12
CA SER A 264 -57.29 -10.91 -26.71
C SER A 264 -56.05 -11.64 -26.20
N GLN A 265 -55.13 -10.89 -25.62
CA GLN A 265 -53.95 -11.44 -24.94
C GLN A 265 -54.37 -12.22 -23.68
N LYS A 266 -55.38 -11.77 -22.93
CA LYS A 266 -55.90 -12.52 -21.76
C LYS A 266 -56.50 -13.90 -22.11
N ASN A 267 -57.06 -14.05 -23.31
CA ASN A 267 -57.66 -15.32 -23.73
C ASN A 267 -56.62 -16.35 -24.23
N ARG A 268 -55.43 -15.91 -24.66
CA ARG A 268 -54.39 -16.76 -25.23
C ARG A 268 -53.42 -17.21 -24.14
N ARG A 269 -53.67 -18.39 -23.56
CA ARG A 269 -52.92 -18.87 -22.39
C ARG A 269 -52.88 -20.38 -22.29
N VAL A 270 -51.97 -20.90 -21.47
CA VAL A 270 -51.95 -22.29 -21.01
C VAL A 270 -52.00 -22.29 -19.49
N GLU A 271 -53.00 -22.97 -18.93
CA GLU A 271 -53.17 -23.11 -17.49
C GLU A 271 -52.68 -24.49 -17.03
N LEU A 272 -51.92 -24.52 -15.93
CA LEU A 272 -51.47 -25.73 -15.25
C LEU A 272 -52.36 -25.91 -14.01
N LEU A 273 -53.31 -26.84 -14.08
CA LEU A 273 -54.34 -27.05 -13.08
C LEU A 273 -53.94 -28.16 -12.10
N PHE A 274 -53.77 -27.81 -10.83
CA PHE A 274 -53.48 -28.70 -9.70
C PHE A 274 -54.75 -28.98 -8.90
N TYR A 275 -55.07 -30.26 -8.71
CA TYR A 275 -56.22 -30.75 -7.96
C TYR A 275 -55.74 -31.46 -6.70
N ASP A 276 -56.25 -31.07 -5.53
CA ASP A 276 -56.05 -31.85 -4.30
C ASP A 276 -56.81 -33.19 -4.37
N PRO A 277 -56.40 -34.20 -3.58
CA PRO A 277 -57.16 -35.45 -3.46
C PRO A 277 -58.63 -35.22 -3.10
N GLY A 278 -59.55 -35.76 -3.90
CA GLY A 278 -61.00 -35.62 -3.72
C GLY A 278 -61.62 -34.39 -4.42
N GLU A 279 -60.80 -33.44 -4.87
CA GLU A 279 -61.22 -32.22 -5.59
C GLU A 279 -61.19 -32.43 -7.13
N GLU A 280 -60.88 -33.64 -7.61
CA GLU A 280 -60.73 -33.93 -9.05
C GLU A 280 -62.05 -33.78 -9.85
N PRO A 281 -61.97 -33.63 -11.19
CA PRO A 281 -63.12 -33.63 -12.07
C PRO A 281 -64.06 -34.81 -11.88
N LEU A 282 -65.34 -34.54 -11.62
CA LEU A 282 -66.39 -35.57 -11.54
C LEU A 282 -66.53 -36.38 -12.82
N ASN A 283 -66.38 -35.72 -13.96
CA ASN A 283 -66.41 -36.33 -15.27
C ASN A 283 -65.06 -36.07 -15.95
N ARG A 284 -64.53 -37.07 -16.64
CA ARG A 284 -63.30 -36.93 -17.43
C ARG A 284 -63.59 -36.23 -18.77
N PRO A 285 -62.69 -35.39 -19.31
CA PRO A 285 -62.79 -34.89 -20.69
C PRO A 285 -62.83 -36.04 -21.72
N SER A 286 -63.60 -35.86 -22.80
CA SER A 286 -63.82 -36.89 -23.83
C SER A 286 -62.61 -37.16 -24.75
N GLY A 287 -61.51 -36.42 -24.58
CA GLY A 287 -60.24 -36.57 -25.29
C GLY A 287 -59.38 -35.30 -25.18
N ASP A 288 -58.33 -35.22 -26.00
CA ASP A 288 -57.36 -34.11 -26.03
C ASP A 288 -57.95 -32.75 -26.46
N ILE A 289 -59.20 -32.72 -26.93
CA ILE A 289 -59.97 -31.51 -27.22
C ILE A 289 -61.24 -31.59 -26.38
N CYS A 290 -61.42 -30.65 -25.46
CA CYS A 290 -62.46 -30.75 -24.44
C CYS A 290 -63.88 -30.55 -24.99
N HIS A 291 -64.05 -29.75 -26.07
CA HIS A 291 -65.37 -29.24 -26.49
C HIS A 291 -65.80 -29.58 -27.93
N LYS A 292 -64.99 -30.33 -28.71
CA LYS A 292 -65.21 -30.82 -30.09
C LYS A 292 -66.44 -30.20 -30.83
N GLY A 293 -66.35 -28.93 -31.21
CA GLY A 293 -67.33 -28.23 -32.05
C GLY A 293 -68.71 -27.98 -31.41
N GLY A 294 -68.87 -28.15 -30.10
CA GLY A 294 -70.12 -27.92 -29.37
C GLY A 294 -70.24 -26.51 -28.82
N LYS A 295 -71.45 -25.93 -28.86
CA LYS A 295 -71.82 -24.70 -28.12
C LYS A 295 -71.91 -24.91 -26.60
N GLY A 296 -71.06 -25.77 -26.04
CA GLY A 296 -71.02 -26.08 -24.62
C GLY A 296 -70.12 -25.08 -23.91
N GLY A 297 -70.69 -23.96 -23.45
CA GLY A 297 -69.96 -23.02 -22.59
C GLY A 297 -69.51 -23.64 -21.26
N SER A 298 -68.94 -22.82 -20.38
CA SER A 298 -68.37 -23.23 -19.08
C SER A 298 -69.24 -24.18 -18.25
N THR A 299 -70.57 -24.10 -18.36
CA THR A 299 -71.55 -24.88 -17.58
C THR A 299 -71.59 -26.39 -17.86
N THR A 300 -71.00 -26.87 -18.96
CA THR A 300 -70.91 -28.32 -19.26
C THR A 300 -69.47 -28.85 -19.24
N CYS A 301 -68.49 -27.97 -18.99
CA CYS A 301 -67.09 -28.35 -19.00
C CYS A 301 -66.76 -29.22 -17.78
N PRO A 302 -66.10 -30.38 -17.94
CA PRO A 302 -65.70 -31.21 -16.80
C PRO A 302 -64.72 -30.54 -15.85
N ILE A 303 -63.90 -29.61 -16.36
CA ILE A 303 -62.84 -28.93 -15.61
C ILE A 303 -63.24 -27.51 -15.19
N TYR A 304 -63.84 -26.69 -16.05
CA TYR A 304 -64.15 -25.27 -15.77
C TYR A 304 -65.61 -24.98 -15.38
N ASN A 305 -66.36 -25.96 -14.87
CA ASN A 305 -67.75 -25.70 -14.50
C ASN A 305 -67.84 -24.78 -13.26
N PRO A 306 -68.33 -23.53 -13.38
CA PRO A 306 -68.39 -22.60 -12.26
C PRO A 306 -69.40 -23.03 -11.19
N ALA A 307 -70.28 -24.00 -11.50
CA ALA A 307 -71.15 -24.61 -10.50
C ALA A 307 -70.38 -25.55 -9.55
N PHE A 308 -69.23 -26.08 -9.97
CA PHE A 308 -68.45 -27.10 -9.28
C PHE A 308 -67.10 -26.61 -8.77
N TYR A 309 -66.43 -25.66 -9.43
CA TYR A 309 -65.06 -25.26 -9.09
C TYR A 309 -64.91 -23.79 -8.76
N ASP A 310 -64.06 -23.50 -7.78
CA ASP A 310 -63.40 -22.22 -7.57
C ASP A 310 -61.90 -22.37 -7.92
N TYR A 311 -61.30 -21.29 -8.43
CA TYR A 311 -59.91 -21.28 -8.90
C TYR A 311 -59.06 -20.34 -8.07
N GLU A 312 -57.95 -20.85 -7.54
CA GLU A 312 -56.97 -20.09 -6.75
C GLU A 312 -55.63 -20.07 -7.47
N TYR A 313 -55.11 -18.87 -7.76
CA TYR A 313 -53.83 -18.71 -8.42
C TYR A 313 -52.67 -19.02 -7.45
N ILE A 314 -51.70 -19.81 -7.90
CA ILE A 314 -50.48 -20.10 -7.13
C ILE A 314 -49.52 -18.94 -7.33
N VAL A 315 -49.24 -18.18 -6.27
CA VAL A 315 -48.21 -17.12 -6.29
C VAL A 315 -46.81 -17.76 -6.25
N PRO A 316 -46.02 -17.65 -7.32
CA PRO A 316 -44.68 -18.22 -7.34
C PRO A 316 -43.75 -17.46 -6.39
N LYS A 317 -42.86 -18.20 -5.72
CA LYS A 317 -41.84 -17.61 -4.85
C LYS A 317 -40.56 -17.32 -5.63
N ARG A 318 -40.05 -16.10 -5.50
CA ARG A 318 -38.82 -15.63 -6.15
C ARG A 318 -37.91 -14.92 -5.15
N LEU A 319 -36.61 -15.21 -5.26
CA LEU A 319 -35.56 -14.61 -4.43
C LEU A 319 -34.24 -14.63 -5.22
N ASP A 320 -33.96 -13.55 -5.96
CA ASP A 320 -32.77 -13.44 -6.81
C ASP A 320 -31.92 -12.22 -6.40
N ILE A 321 -30.59 -12.34 -6.52
CA ILE A 321 -29.65 -11.22 -6.52
C ILE A 321 -29.49 -10.76 -7.97
N VAL A 322 -30.08 -9.61 -8.30
CA VAL A 322 -30.02 -9.03 -9.64
C VAL A 322 -28.71 -8.28 -9.86
N LYS A 323 -28.16 -7.68 -8.81
CA LYS A 323 -26.90 -6.94 -8.85
C LYS A 323 -26.21 -6.98 -7.49
N ALA A 324 -24.89 -7.08 -7.49
CA ALA A 324 -24.04 -6.78 -6.35
C ALA A 324 -22.81 -6.02 -6.85
N ASP A 325 -22.29 -5.07 -6.07
CA ASP A 325 -21.02 -4.42 -6.45
C ASP A 325 -19.87 -5.44 -6.46
N ASP A 326 -18.97 -5.33 -7.43
CA ASP A 326 -17.80 -6.22 -7.53
C ASP A 326 -16.83 -6.04 -6.37
N HIS A 327 -16.62 -4.80 -5.94
CA HIS A 327 -15.79 -4.44 -4.80
C HIS A 327 -16.18 -3.09 -4.21
N PHE A 328 -15.76 -2.84 -2.97
CA PHE A 328 -15.95 -1.56 -2.27
C PHE A 328 -14.91 -1.38 -1.16
N ALA A 329 -14.86 -0.20 -0.55
CA ALA A 329 -14.05 0.13 0.62
C ALA A 329 -14.89 0.13 1.92
N PRO A 330 -14.84 -0.94 2.75
CA PRO A 330 -15.58 -1.06 4.01
C PRO A 330 -15.36 0.13 4.94
N GLY A 331 -16.42 0.63 5.58
CA GLY A 331 -16.37 1.77 6.51
C GLY A 331 -16.17 3.14 5.85
N HIS A 332 -15.92 3.19 4.53
CA HIS A 332 -15.89 4.43 3.74
C HIS A 332 -17.12 4.58 2.85
N GLU A 333 -17.56 3.46 2.28
CA GLU A 333 -18.80 3.34 1.51
C GLU A 333 -19.51 2.02 1.85
N THR A 334 -20.70 1.81 1.29
CA THR A 334 -21.52 0.62 1.55
C THR A 334 -21.56 -0.29 0.34
N LEU A 335 -21.45 -1.61 0.51
CA LEU A 335 -21.80 -2.60 -0.51
C LEU A 335 -23.29 -2.48 -0.86
N GLU A 336 -23.63 -2.32 -2.14
CA GLU A 336 -25.02 -2.34 -2.63
C GLU A 336 -25.34 -3.71 -3.25
N ILE A 337 -26.47 -4.27 -2.84
CA ILE A 337 -27.00 -5.55 -3.34
C ILE A 337 -28.46 -5.32 -3.73
N THR A 338 -28.77 -5.47 -5.01
CA THR A 338 -30.15 -5.38 -5.52
C THR A 338 -30.77 -6.76 -5.62
N LEU A 339 -31.90 -6.94 -4.95
CA LEU A 339 -32.71 -8.14 -4.88
C LEU A 339 -33.97 -7.99 -5.72
N GLN A 340 -34.50 -9.11 -6.21
CA GLN A 340 -35.85 -9.23 -6.73
C GLN A 340 -36.60 -10.30 -5.93
N ILE A 341 -37.70 -9.90 -5.28
CA ILE A 341 -38.45 -10.73 -4.34
C ILE A 341 -39.92 -10.78 -4.76
N GLU A 342 -40.51 -11.98 -4.77
CA GLU A 342 -41.94 -12.19 -5.04
C GLU A 342 -42.48 -13.33 -4.15
N GLY A 343 -43.66 -13.17 -3.55
CA GLY A 343 -44.36 -14.21 -2.81
C GLY A 343 -43.72 -14.61 -1.47
N LEU A 344 -42.82 -13.77 -0.93
CA LEU A 344 -42.05 -14.05 0.29
C LEU A 344 -42.34 -13.09 1.46
N SER A 345 -43.35 -12.23 1.35
CA SER A 345 -43.73 -11.26 2.39
C SER A 345 -44.02 -11.90 3.77
N SER A 346 -44.53 -13.14 3.79
CA SER A 346 -44.77 -13.92 5.01
C SER A 346 -43.60 -14.81 5.44
N SER A 347 -42.52 -14.90 4.66
CA SER A 347 -41.35 -15.73 4.94
C SER A 347 -40.29 -14.98 5.76
N THR A 348 -39.40 -15.72 6.44
CA THR A 348 -38.15 -15.18 6.99
C THR A 348 -37.09 -15.26 5.90
N VAL A 349 -36.63 -14.10 5.42
CA VAL A 349 -35.55 -13.98 4.43
C VAL A 349 -34.29 -13.47 5.12
N THR A 350 -33.17 -14.15 4.93
CA THR A 350 -31.91 -13.87 5.61
C THR A 350 -30.82 -13.55 4.59
N MET A 351 -30.09 -12.46 4.82
CA MET A 351 -28.83 -12.15 4.15
C MET A 351 -27.66 -12.62 5.02
N GLU A 352 -26.69 -13.29 4.40
CA GLU A 352 -25.52 -13.85 5.06
C GLU A 352 -24.27 -13.56 4.22
N ILE A 353 -23.18 -13.12 4.85
CA ILE A 353 -21.90 -12.92 4.18
C ILE A 353 -20.89 -13.90 4.74
N THR A 354 -20.17 -14.57 3.84
CA THR A 354 -19.16 -15.58 4.16
C THR A 354 -17.90 -15.37 3.34
N SER A 355 -16.80 -15.98 3.76
CA SER A 355 -15.61 -16.17 2.93
C SER A 355 -15.09 -17.60 3.09
N PRO A 356 -14.67 -18.29 2.01
CA PRO A 356 -14.02 -19.59 2.11
C PRO A 356 -12.71 -19.55 2.91
N HIS A 357 -12.13 -18.35 3.12
CA HIS A 357 -10.87 -18.14 3.83
C HIS A 357 -11.07 -17.71 5.29
N TYR A 358 -12.32 -17.56 5.75
CA TYR A 358 -12.62 -17.20 7.13
C TYR A 358 -13.21 -18.39 7.89
N SER A 359 -12.62 -18.74 9.03
CA SER A 359 -13.03 -19.93 9.79
C SER A 359 -14.30 -19.75 10.60
N SER A 360 -14.61 -18.51 11.03
CA SER A 360 -15.74 -18.20 11.93
C SER A 360 -16.95 -17.67 11.16
N ASN A 361 -17.24 -18.25 9.99
CA ASN A 361 -18.44 -17.92 9.22
C ASN A 361 -19.73 -18.23 10.02
N PRO A 362 -20.83 -17.51 9.74
CA PRO A 362 -20.91 -16.37 8.84
C PRO A 362 -20.27 -15.10 9.42
N ILE A 363 -19.68 -14.30 8.54
CA ILE A 363 -19.04 -13.02 8.87
C ILE A 363 -20.11 -11.98 9.25
N PHE A 364 -21.19 -11.96 8.47
CA PHE A 364 -22.34 -11.13 8.72
C PHE A 364 -23.63 -11.93 8.51
N LYS A 365 -24.64 -11.68 9.35
CA LYS A 365 -25.98 -12.25 9.20
C LYS A 365 -27.05 -11.25 9.63
N GLN A 366 -28.07 -11.08 8.81
CA GLN A 366 -29.21 -10.21 9.08
C GLN A 366 -30.49 -10.79 8.46
N GLU A 367 -31.60 -10.74 9.20
CA GLU A 367 -32.93 -10.96 8.64
C GLU A 367 -33.42 -9.68 7.94
N LEU A 368 -33.95 -9.81 6.73
CA LEU A 368 -34.52 -8.68 6.00
C LEU A 368 -35.80 -8.19 6.70
N THR A 369 -35.98 -6.87 6.73
CA THR A 369 -37.17 -6.23 7.27
C THR A 369 -38.41 -6.53 6.44
N ALA A 370 -39.60 -6.18 6.96
CA ALA A 370 -40.86 -6.38 6.23
C ALA A 370 -40.91 -5.64 4.89
N ASP A 371 -40.32 -4.43 4.83
CA ASP A 371 -40.26 -3.63 3.61
C ASP A 371 -39.25 -4.23 2.62
N GLU A 372 -38.07 -4.64 3.09
CA GLU A 372 -37.02 -5.23 2.24
C GLU A 372 -37.38 -6.61 1.66
N LYS A 373 -38.45 -7.25 2.15
CA LYS A 373 -38.95 -8.54 1.64
C LYS A 373 -40.36 -8.46 1.03
N SER A 374 -40.88 -7.25 0.82
CA SER A 374 -42.12 -7.08 0.06
C SER A 374 -41.90 -7.46 -1.40
N ASP A 375 -42.97 -7.67 -2.15
CA ASP A 375 -42.83 -7.97 -3.57
C ASP A 375 -42.22 -6.76 -4.33
N GLY A 376 -41.28 -7.02 -5.23
CA GLY A 376 -40.60 -6.00 -6.03
C GLY A 376 -39.07 -6.03 -5.95
N SER A 377 -38.46 -4.96 -6.45
CA SER A 377 -37.00 -4.77 -6.45
C SER A 377 -36.56 -3.97 -5.22
N HIS A 378 -35.53 -4.45 -4.53
CA HIS A 378 -35.02 -3.88 -3.29
C HIS A 378 -33.51 -3.74 -3.33
N THR A 379 -32.96 -2.63 -2.85
CA THR A 379 -31.50 -2.46 -2.69
C THR A 379 -31.14 -2.47 -1.22
N ILE A 380 -30.36 -3.47 -0.82
CA ILE A 380 -29.79 -3.61 0.51
C ILE A 380 -28.41 -2.97 0.51
N VAL A 381 -28.09 -2.24 1.58
CA VAL A 381 -26.78 -1.61 1.79
C VAL A 381 -26.10 -2.16 3.02
N TRP A 382 -24.79 -2.42 2.94
CA TRP A 382 -23.99 -2.89 4.07
C TRP A 382 -22.62 -2.20 4.12
N ASP A 383 -22.24 -1.66 5.28
CA ASP A 383 -21.00 -0.88 5.44
C ASP A 383 -19.72 -1.75 5.56
N GLY A 384 -19.86 -3.07 5.49
CA GLY A 384 -18.74 -4.00 5.66
C GLY A 384 -18.44 -4.39 7.10
N LYS A 385 -19.20 -3.92 8.09
CA LYS A 385 -18.98 -4.27 9.49
C LYS A 385 -19.55 -5.66 9.80
N ALA A 386 -18.69 -6.53 10.32
CA ALA A 386 -19.04 -7.91 10.65
C ALA A 386 -19.76 -8.02 12.01
N ASN A 387 -20.62 -9.03 12.13
CA ASN A 387 -21.32 -9.39 13.38
C ASN A 387 -21.12 -10.87 13.75
N CYS A 388 -20.04 -11.47 13.27
CA CYS A 388 -19.69 -12.86 13.54
C CYS A 388 -19.45 -13.13 15.03
N ALA A 389 -19.73 -14.36 15.45
CA ALA A 389 -19.66 -14.73 16.86
C ALA A 389 -18.24 -14.66 17.46
N ALA A 390 -17.23 -14.93 16.63
CA ALA A 390 -15.81 -15.03 17.00
C ALA A 390 -14.90 -14.73 15.79
N GLY A 391 -13.58 -14.78 16.02
CA GLY A 391 -12.53 -14.51 15.03
C GLY A 391 -12.06 -13.04 15.03
N ASP A 392 -11.08 -12.74 14.19
CA ASP A 392 -10.44 -11.41 14.13
C ASP A 392 -11.27 -10.35 13.40
N LEU A 393 -12.32 -10.75 12.68
CA LEU A 393 -13.30 -9.83 12.10
C LEU A 393 -14.42 -9.44 13.08
N LYS A 394 -14.49 -10.03 14.28
CA LYS A 394 -15.57 -9.73 15.23
C LYS A 394 -15.62 -8.25 15.57
N ASP A 395 -16.78 -7.64 15.35
CA ASP A 395 -17.08 -6.23 15.62
C ASP A 395 -16.19 -5.22 14.85
N THR A 396 -15.48 -5.65 13.80
CA THR A 396 -14.66 -4.81 12.91
C THR A 396 -15.13 -4.90 11.45
N TRP A 397 -14.54 -4.10 10.58
CA TRP A 397 -14.76 -4.16 9.14
C TRP A 397 -14.02 -5.33 8.50
N ILE A 398 -14.64 -5.92 7.47
CA ILE A 398 -13.97 -6.87 6.59
C ILE A 398 -12.79 -6.20 5.87
N HIS A 399 -11.82 -6.99 5.44
CA HIS A 399 -10.59 -6.49 4.82
C HIS A 399 -10.11 -7.39 3.67
N PRO A 400 -9.20 -6.93 2.79
CA PRO A 400 -8.85 -7.68 1.58
C PRO A 400 -8.36 -9.11 1.77
N LEU A 401 -7.73 -9.44 2.91
CA LEU A 401 -7.07 -10.75 3.08
C LEU A 401 -8.02 -11.96 3.05
N TYR A 402 -9.32 -11.76 3.28
CA TYR A 402 -10.33 -12.82 3.16
C TYR A 402 -11.15 -12.74 1.86
N SER A 403 -10.78 -11.88 0.90
CA SER A 403 -11.38 -11.88 -0.43
C SER A 403 -11.10 -13.21 -1.15
N PRO A 404 -12.03 -13.72 -1.98
CA PRO A 404 -13.35 -13.16 -2.24
C PRO A 404 -14.36 -13.46 -1.11
N TYR A 405 -15.39 -12.62 -1.03
CA TYR A 405 -16.52 -12.79 -0.13
C TYR A 405 -17.77 -13.18 -0.91
N ASN A 406 -18.66 -13.94 -0.28
CA ASN A 406 -19.94 -14.33 -0.85
C ASN A 406 -21.06 -13.70 -0.04
N VAL A 407 -21.99 -13.03 -0.70
CA VAL A 407 -23.29 -12.68 -0.15
C VAL A 407 -24.31 -13.72 -0.58
N ARG A 408 -25.01 -14.32 0.37
CA ARG A 408 -26.08 -15.28 0.15
C ARG A 408 -27.39 -14.75 0.73
N ILE A 409 -28.45 -14.79 -0.05
CA ILE A 409 -29.83 -14.58 0.41
C ILE A 409 -30.55 -15.92 0.45
N TYR A 410 -31.36 -16.18 1.48
CA TYR A 410 -32.16 -17.42 1.55
C TYR A 410 -33.40 -17.27 2.43
N ASP A 411 -34.41 -18.09 2.19
CA ASP A 411 -35.61 -18.20 3.02
C ASP A 411 -35.80 -19.58 3.67
N SER A 412 -36.71 -19.69 4.63
CA SER A 412 -37.02 -20.94 5.35
C SER A 412 -37.66 -22.05 4.50
N GLY A 413 -38.15 -21.71 3.30
CA GLY A 413 -38.92 -22.55 2.38
C GLY A 413 -38.15 -23.08 1.16
N LYS A 414 -36.81 -23.00 1.15
CA LYS A 414 -35.88 -23.56 0.12
C LYS A 414 -35.55 -22.67 -1.10
N HIS A 415 -35.73 -21.35 -1.06
CA HIS A 415 -35.19 -20.44 -2.08
C HIS A 415 -33.89 -19.80 -1.58
N SER A 416 -32.89 -19.69 -2.46
CA SER A 416 -31.63 -19.01 -2.13
C SER A 416 -30.90 -18.56 -3.38
N ASP A 417 -30.18 -17.45 -3.28
CA ASP A 417 -29.26 -17.00 -4.33
C ASP A 417 -27.96 -16.46 -3.72
N GLN A 418 -26.90 -16.41 -4.52
CA GLN A 418 -25.57 -16.01 -4.06
C GLN A 418 -24.82 -15.20 -5.12
N ALA A 419 -24.13 -14.15 -4.66
CA ALA A 419 -23.19 -13.38 -5.47
C ALA A 419 -21.84 -13.25 -4.75
N THR A 420 -20.79 -12.95 -5.51
CA THR A 420 -19.42 -12.80 -5.00
C THR A 420 -18.97 -11.35 -5.17
N PHE A 421 -18.26 -10.83 -4.17
CA PHE A 421 -17.63 -9.50 -4.20
C PHE A 421 -16.26 -9.54 -3.52
N LYS A 422 -15.50 -8.45 -3.62
CA LYS A 422 -14.12 -8.34 -3.12
C LYS A 422 -13.93 -7.10 -2.26
N VAL A 423 -12.88 -7.12 -1.46
CA VAL A 423 -12.26 -5.91 -0.88
C VAL A 423 -10.82 -5.89 -1.36
N LEU A 424 -10.34 -4.75 -1.84
CA LEU A 424 -9.06 -4.63 -2.53
C LEU A 424 -8.22 -3.48 -1.97
N TYR A 425 -6.90 -3.64 -1.99
CA TYR A 425 -5.95 -2.55 -1.81
C TYR A 425 -5.86 -1.73 -3.10
N HIS A 426 -5.64 -0.43 -2.94
CA HIS A 426 -5.44 0.50 -4.04
C HIS A 426 -3.96 0.86 -4.21
N SER A 427 -3.36 1.45 -3.17
CA SER A 427 -2.00 1.99 -3.20
C SER A 427 -1.40 2.06 -1.80
N ILE A 428 -0.11 2.36 -1.70
CA ILE A 428 0.57 2.71 -0.45
C ILE A 428 1.34 4.03 -0.60
N THR A 429 1.68 4.69 0.51
CA THR A 429 2.49 5.91 0.51
C THR A 429 3.53 5.87 1.62
N LEU A 430 4.79 6.11 1.26
CA LEU A 430 5.91 6.18 2.21
C LEU A 430 5.95 7.54 2.90
N ARG A 431 6.36 7.54 4.18
CA ARG A 431 6.58 8.77 4.95
C ARG A 431 7.56 8.54 6.09
N GLN A 432 8.12 9.64 6.59
CA GLN A 432 8.78 9.61 7.89
C GLN A 432 7.75 9.31 8.98
N GLY A 433 8.06 8.32 9.81
CA GLY A 433 7.29 7.97 10.99
C GLY A 433 7.65 8.86 12.20
N PRO A 434 6.75 8.96 13.17
CA PRO A 434 7.06 9.56 14.47
C PRO A 434 7.92 8.63 15.35
N TRP A 435 8.52 9.13 16.42
CA TRP A 435 9.39 8.32 17.29
C TRP A 435 8.66 7.39 18.26
N THR A 436 7.37 7.63 18.51
CA THR A 436 6.56 6.88 19.48
C THR A 436 5.25 6.40 18.84
N PRO A 437 4.68 5.27 19.29
CA PRO A 437 3.46 4.70 18.69
C PRO A 437 2.21 5.57 18.84
N ASP A 438 2.15 6.41 19.88
CA ASP A 438 1.05 7.33 20.17
C ASP A 438 1.34 8.79 19.77
N GLU A 439 2.52 9.03 19.19
CA GLU A 439 3.05 10.37 18.86
C GLU A 439 3.20 11.28 20.07
N ALA A 440 3.09 10.74 21.28
CA ALA A 440 3.27 11.48 22.50
C ALA A 440 4.73 11.40 22.94
N GLU A 441 5.16 12.47 23.60
CA GLU A 441 6.41 12.47 24.35
C GLU A 441 6.29 11.46 25.52
N PRO A 442 7.28 10.58 25.74
CA PRO A 442 7.28 9.69 26.90
C PRO A 442 7.16 10.45 28.22
N LEU A 443 6.62 9.81 29.26
CA LEU A 443 6.56 10.42 30.59
C LEU A 443 7.97 10.68 31.11
N LYS A 444 8.22 11.86 31.70
CA LYS A 444 9.52 12.20 32.32
C LYS A 444 9.96 11.22 33.42
N SER A 445 9.01 10.51 34.03
CA SER A 445 9.29 9.45 35.02
C SER A 445 9.93 8.22 34.39
N ASP A 446 9.70 7.96 33.09
CA ASP A 446 10.50 7.02 32.29
C ASP A 446 11.70 7.78 31.71
N GLU A 447 12.66 8.04 32.59
CA GLU A 447 13.78 8.94 32.32
C GLU A 447 14.57 8.54 31.06
N LYS A 448 14.80 7.24 30.84
CA LYS A 448 15.56 6.75 29.68
C LYS A 448 14.78 6.94 28.38
N ALA A 449 13.52 6.51 28.32
CA ALA A 449 12.71 6.67 27.11
C ALA A 449 12.52 8.15 26.77
N TRP A 450 12.30 8.99 27.77
CA TRP A 450 12.18 10.43 27.61
C TRP A 450 13.45 11.07 27.04
N VAL A 451 14.63 10.74 27.59
CA VAL A 451 15.92 11.24 27.08
C VAL A 451 16.19 10.75 25.65
N GLN A 452 15.93 9.46 25.34
CA GLN A 452 16.06 8.92 23.98
C GLN A 452 15.22 9.70 22.97
N TYR A 453 13.93 9.90 23.30
CA TYR A 453 13.00 10.68 22.48
C TYR A 453 13.50 12.11 22.23
N LYS A 454 13.95 12.82 23.28
CA LYS A 454 14.47 14.18 23.15
C LYS A 454 15.74 14.24 22.31
N LEU A 455 16.68 13.30 22.49
CA LEU A 455 17.91 13.26 21.70
C LEU A 455 17.63 12.94 20.23
N ASN A 456 16.65 12.08 19.94
CA ASN A 456 16.19 11.83 18.57
C ASN A 456 15.61 13.10 17.93
N GLU A 457 14.71 13.80 18.61
CA GLU A 457 14.11 15.07 18.15
C GLU A 457 15.15 16.19 17.91
N LEU A 458 16.26 16.14 18.64
CA LEU A 458 17.36 17.10 18.53
C LEU A 458 18.42 16.69 17.50
N GLY A 459 18.31 15.51 16.89
CA GLY A 459 19.21 15.04 15.83
C GLY A 459 20.50 14.38 16.34
N PHE A 460 20.49 13.80 17.54
CA PHE A 460 21.63 13.08 18.15
C PHE A 460 21.50 11.55 18.11
N TYR A 461 20.42 11.04 17.51
CA TYR A 461 20.13 9.61 17.37
C TYR A 461 20.26 8.87 18.73
N GLY A 462 19.38 9.16 19.67
CA GLY A 462 19.30 8.49 20.99
C GLY A 462 18.91 7.01 20.96
N GLY A 463 18.48 6.50 19.81
CA GLY A 463 18.13 5.10 19.61
C GLY A 463 16.62 4.84 19.68
N PRO A 464 16.20 3.58 19.55
CA PRO A 464 14.78 3.21 19.66
C PRO A 464 14.20 3.60 21.03
N VAL A 465 13.08 4.32 21.04
CA VAL A 465 12.50 4.83 22.29
C VAL A 465 12.02 3.67 23.17
N GLY A 466 12.52 3.62 24.41
CA GLY A 466 12.22 2.55 25.38
C GLY A 466 13.07 1.29 25.21
N LYS A 467 13.98 1.25 24.23
CA LYS A 467 14.89 0.11 23.99
C LYS A 467 16.28 0.61 23.64
N ASP A 468 17.21 0.48 24.58
CA ASP A 468 18.62 0.78 24.32
C ASP A 468 19.32 -0.45 23.74
N THR A 469 19.86 -0.30 22.54
CA THR A 469 20.64 -1.32 21.81
C THR A 469 21.92 -0.68 21.33
N ASP A 470 22.99 -1.46 21.18
CA ASP A 470 24.31 -0.99 20.74
C ASP A 470 24.84 0.26 21.49
N ASN A 471 24.42 0.44 22.75
CA ASN A 471 24.81 1.58 23.59
C ASN A 471 24.44 2.96 22.98
N TYR A 472 23.32 3.02 22.23
CA TYR A 472 22.89 4.23 21.53
C TYR A 472 22.70 5.41 22.47
N LEU A 473 21.94 5.21 23.54
CA LEU A 473 21.58 6.28 24.46
C LEU A 473 22.84 6.93 25.07
N ASN A 474 23.80 6.12 25.51
CA ASN A 474 25.01 6.62 26.16
C ASN A 474 25.88 7.45 25.20
N ARG A 475 26.09 6.97 23.97
CA ARG A 475 26.84 7.74 22.96
C ARG A 475 26.13 9.05 22.61
N ALA A 476 24.82 9.03 22.45
CA ALA A 476 24.04 10.22 22.15
C ALA A 476 24.08 11.26 23.29
N ILE A 477 23.98 10.83 24.55
CA ILE A 477 24.15 11.71 25.73
C ILE A 477 25.53 12.37 25.71
N ILE A 478 26.59 11.58 25.53
CA ILE A 478 27.95 12.12 25.52
C ILE A 478 28.14 13.10 24.35
N ARG A 479 27.67 12.78 23.14
CA ARG A 479 27.74 13.70 22.00
C ARG A 479 26.94 14.97 22.21
N TYR A 480 25.76 14.87 22.83
CA TYR A 480 24.96 16.05 23.18
C TYR A 480 25.71 16.95 24.15
N LYS A 481 26.25 16.38 25.24
CA LYS A 481 27.08 17.12 26.22
C LYS A 481 28.28 17.79 25.56
N ALA A 482 28.97 17.07 24.67
CA ALA A 482 30.12 17.59 23.94
C ALA A 482 29.80 18.75 23.00
N ASN A 483 28.58 18.82 22.50
CA ASN A 483 28.12 19.92 21.66
C ASN A 483 27.37 21.00 22.44
N HIS A 484 27.25 20.90 23.77
CA HIS A 484 26.44 21.82 24.58
C HIS A 484 27.30 22.79 25.41
N LYS A 485 27.03 24.08 25.26
CA LYS A 485 27.83 25.18 25.83
C LYS A 485 28.05 25.15 27.34
N SER A 486 27.09 24.63 28.11
CA SER A 486 27.22 24.57 29.59
C SER A 486 27.89 23.28 30.09
N MET A 487 27.99 22.26 29.24
CA MET A 487 28.48 20.94 29.60
C MET A 487 29.81 20.59 28.92
N HIS A 488 30.33 21.48 28.06
CA HIS A 488 31.58 21.30 27.34
C HIS A 488 32.73 20.94 28.29
N GLN A 489 33.54 20.01 27.84
CA GLN A 489 34.79 19.55 28.44
C GLN A 489 35.86 19.60 27.36
N ILE A 490 37.07 19.99 27.76
CA ILE A 490 38.22 20.09 26.86
C ILE A 490 38.71 18.73 26.30
N ASP A 491 38.34 17.63 26.95
CA ASP A 491 38.79 16.28 26.57
C ASP A 491 37.59 15.33 26.61
N TYR A 492 37.38 14.62 25.50
CA TYR A 492 36.32 13.65 25.33
C TYR A 492 36.25 12.62 26.47
N SER A 493 37.40 12.20 26.98
CA SER A 493 37.50 11.18 28.04
C SER A 493 36.85 11.59 29.37
N LYS A 494 36.55 12.89 29.55
CA LYS A 494 35.89 13.43 30.75
C LYS A 494 34.37 13.32 30.69
N TYR A 495 33.78 13.03 29.54
CA TYR A 495 32.34 12.87 29.44
C TYR A 495 31.89 11.49 29.94
N ASN A 496 30.70 11.47 30.54
CA ASN A 496 29.99 10.24 30.88
C ASN A 496 28.53 10.31 30.39
N ALA A 497 27.85 9.18 30.44
CA ALA A 497 26.47 9.05 30.01
C ALA A 497 25.43 9.33 31.11
N ASP A 498 25.84 9.89 32.26
CA ASP A 498 24.92 10.10 33.39
C ASP A 498 23.81 11.09 33.01
N ILE A 499 22.57 10.75 33.36
CA ILE A 499 21.41 11.62 33.15
C ILE A 499 21.32 12.60 34.32
N THR A 500 21.90 13.78 34.16
CA THR A 500 21.91 14.83 35.18
C THR A 500 20.71 15.76 35.08
N ASN A 501 20.41 16.51 36.14
CA ASN A 501 19.36 17.54 36.11
C ASN A 501 19.66 18.65 35.10
N GLU A 502 20.95 18.97 34.90
CA GLU A 502 21.38 19.92 33.87
C GLU A 502 21.05 19.41 32.47
N LEU A 503 21.41 18.16 32.16
CA LEU A 503 21.08 17.52 30.87
C LEU A 503 19.56 17.55 30.63
N LYS A 504 18.76 17.10 31.61
CA LYS A 504 17.29 17.11 31.48
C LYS A 504 16.74 18.52 31.25
N SER A 505 17.31 19.53 31.90
CA SER A 505 16.89 20.92 31.72
C SER A 505 17.21 21.43 30.31
N ALA A 506 18.37 21.09 29.76
CA ALA A 506 18.76 21.45 28.39
C ALA A 506 17.89 20.74 27.34
N LEU A 507 17.67 19.44 27.48
CA LEU A 507 16.80 18.65 26.60
C LEU A 507 15.35 19.15 26.61
N ALA A 508 14.83 19.56 27.77
CA ALA A 508 13.48 20.10 27.89
C ALA A 508 13.31 21.46 27.17
N LYS A 509 14.38 22.27 27.08
CA LYS A 509 14.40 23.54 26.34
C LYS A 509 14.56 23.34 24.84
N GLY A 510 14.96 22.15 24.40
CA GLY A 510 15.32 21.87 23.02
C GLY A 510 16.64 22.55 22.60
N ASP A 511 17.54 22.79 23.56
CA ASP A 511 18.82 23.43 23.29
C ASP A 511 19.65 22.60 22.30
N ASN A 512 20.37 23.28 21.41
CA ASN A 512 21.30 22.68 20.45
C ASN A 512 20.64 21.69 19.45
N LYS A 513 19.41 21.99 19.01
CA LYS A 513 18.75 21.23 17.94
C LYS A 513 19.56 21.29 16.64
N HIS A 514 19.68 20.15 15.98
CA HIS A 514 20.36 20.02 14.70
C HIS A 514 19.41 19.56 13.59
N VAL A 515 19.66 20.03 12.38
CA VAL A 515 19.14 19.37 11.17
C VAL A 515 19.90 18.05 11.02
N TYR A 516 19.19 16.93 11.03
CA TYR A 516 19.77 15.58 10.92
C TYR A 516 19.35 14.87 9.63
N ILE A 517 18.25 15.32 9.03
CA ILE A 517 17.86 15.03 7.66
C ILE A 517 17.54 16.37 6.97
N ASP A 518 18.10 16.56 5.78
CA ASP A 518 17.84 17.73 4.94
C ASP A 518 17.28 17.28 3.58
N GLY A 519 16.11 17.82 3.21
CA GLY A 519 15.30 17.34 2.09
C GLY A 519 14.16 16.39 2.51
N ASP A 520 13.37 15.95 1.51
CA ASP A 520 12.27 15.00 1.70
C ASP A 520 12.20 14.03 0.52
N ALA A 521 12.94 12.93 0.65
CA ALA A 521 12.99 11.83 -0.31
C ALA A 521 11.76 10.91 -0.19
N PHE A 522 10.91 11.05 0.84
CA PHE A 522 9.67 10.28 0.90
C PHE A 522 8.60 10.82 -0.06
N ALA A 523 8.59 12.14 -0.28
CA ALA A 523 7.60 12.80 -1.12
C ALA A 523 7.75 12.54 -2.62
N ASP A 524 8.95 12.25 -3.11
CA ASP A 524 9.24 12.15 -4.54
C ASP A 524 10.46 11.22 -4.81
N PRO A 525 10.30 10.15 -5.61
CA PRO A 525 11.38 9.25 -6.01
C PRO A 525 12.56 9.94 -6.74
N ALA A 526 12.36 11.13 -7.30
CA ALA A 526 13.40 11.90 -7.97
C ALA A 526 14.25 12.77 -7.03
N LYS A 527 13.86 12.92 -5.75
CA LYS A 527 14.56 13.79 -4.79
C LYS A 527 15.66 13.06 -4.02
N GLU A 528 16.57 13.84 -3.46
CA GLU A 528 17.57 13.38 -2.48
C GLU A 528 17.25 13.97 -1.10
N SER A 529 17.50 13.19 -0.06
CA SER A 529 17.63 13.63 1.32
C SER A 529 19.03 13.35 1.84
N ARG A 530 19.66 14.36 2.45
CA ARG A 530 20.97 14.24 3.08
C ARG A 530 20.77 13.85 4.54
N ILE A 531 21.25 12.67 4.92
CA ILE A 531 21.33 12.25 6.32
C ILE A 531 22.66 12.76 6.88
N LEU A 532 22.56 13.70 7.81
CA LEU A 532 23.71 14.43 8.32
C LEU A 532 24.30 13.72 9.55
N VAL A 533 25.59 13.41 9.45
CA VAL A 533 26.40 12.82 10.51
C VAL A 533 27.51 13.80 10.87
N GLU A 534 27.85 13.90 12.15
CA GLU A 534 28.92 14.79 12.58
C GLU A 534 30.29 14.34 12.03
N GLY A 535 31.07 15.28 11.51
CA GLY A 535 32.49 15.09 11.21
C GLY A 535 33.29 15.23 12.50
N LEU A 536 33.68 14.10 13.11
CA LEU A 536 34.42 14.11 14.36
C LEU A 536 35.85 14.61 14.18
N THR A 537 36.30 15.40 15.14
CA THR A 537 37.70 15.81 15.28
C THR A 537 38.35 15.16 16.51
N TYR A 538 39.68 15.14 16.55
CA TYR A 538 40.40 14.60 17.70
C TYR A 538 40.39 15.61 18.86
N GLU A 539 40.16 15.12 20.09
CA GLU A 539 39.96 15.99 21.26
C GLU A 539 41.17 16.00 22.20
N SER A 540 42.15 15.10 22.00
CA SER A 540 43.43 15.13 22.71
C SER A 540 44.61 14.79 21.81
N LYS A 541 45.82 15.27 22.17
CA LYS A 541 47.03 15.06 21.35
C LYS A 541 47.34 13.58 21.13
N ALA A 542 47.08 12.75 22.14
CA ALA A 542 47.34 11.31 22.07
C ALA A 542 46.43 10.59 21.07
N GLU A 543 45.25 11.15 20.76
CA GLU A 543 44.33 10.55 19.80
C GLU A 543 44.80 10.65 18.35
N PHE A 544 45.58 11.67 17.99
CA PHE A 544 46.00 11.92 16.61
C PHE A 544 46.73 10.72 15.97
N SER A 545 47.45 9.94 16.78
CA SER A 545 48.17 8.74 16.32
C SER A 545 47.32 7.47 16.30
N THR A 546 46.04 7.53 16.69
CA THR A 546 45.13 6.38 16.73
C THR A 546 44.31 6.24 15.45
N ASN A 547 43.68 5.07 15.26
CA ASN A 547 42.78 4.82 14.14
C ASN A 547 41.47 5.63 14.28
N LYS A 548 41.13 6.42 13.24
CA LYS A 548 39.91 7.25 13.21
C LYS A 548 38.63 6.42 13.28
N ALA A 549 38.53 5.35 12.50
CA ALA A 549 37.32 4.54 12.40
C ALA A 549 36.94 3.90 13.75
N ASP A 550 37.93 3.46 14.54
CA ASP A 550 37.70 2.93 15.89
C ASP A 550 37.14 4.01 16.83
N LYS A 551 37.66 5.25 16.74
CA LYS A 551 37.13 6.37 17.52
C LYS A 551 35.71 6.73 17.09
N GLU A 552 35.44 6.79 15.79
CA GLU A 552 34.09 7.07 15.29
C GLU A 552 33.09 5.99 15.72
N LYS A 553 33.44 4.70 15.61
CA LYS A 553 32.61 3.58 16.06
C LYS A 553 32.25 3.69 17.55
N GLY A 554 33.18 4.14 18.38
CA GLY A 554 32.96 4.34 19.81
C GLY A 554 32.13 5.59 20.17
N ARG A 555 32.04 6.58 19.27
CA ARG A 555 31.49 7.91 19.58
C ARG A 555 30.22 8.26 18.82
N LEU A 556 30.03 7.69 17.63
CA LEU A 556 28.87 7.94 16.77
C LEU A 556 27.90 6.78 16.84
N ASN A 557 26.62 7.11 16.86
CA ASN A 557 25.56 6.18 16.53
C ASN A 557 25.40 6.12 15.01
N LEU A 558 25.00 4.96 14.47
CA LEU A 558 24.48 4.93 13.11
C LEU A 558 23.19 5.78 13.08
N PRO A 559 22.87 6.48 11.98
CA PRO A 559 21.67 7.29 11.91
C PRO A 559 20.44 6.42 12.11
N LEU A 560 19.35 7.05 12.53
CA LEU A 560 18.10 6.36 12.81
C LEU A 560 16.94 7.20 12.30
N ILE A 561 16.07 6.62 11.48
CA ILE A 561 14.91 7.29 10.90
C ILE A 561 13.70 6.35 10.98
N PRO A 562 12.60 6.72 11.66
CA PRO A 562 11.38 5.94 11.60
C PRO A 562 10.74 6.06 10.21
N VAL A 563 10.31 4.94 9.64
CA VAL A 563 9.69 4.88 8.31
C VAL A 563 8.34 4.17 8.44
N GLU A 564 7.31 4.73 7.81
CA GLU A 564 5.97 4.15 7.79
C GLU A 564 5.37 4.17 6.38
N VAL A 565 4.40 3.27 6.15
CA VAL A 565 3.48 3.33 5.02
C VAL A 565 2.05 3.54 5.47
N ASP A 566 1.36 4.40 4.74
CA ASP A 566 -0.10 4.48 4.74
C ASP A 566 -0.66 3.55 3.66
N ILE A 567 -1.65 2.75 4.00
CA ILE A 567 -2.24 1.74 3.11
C ILE A 567 -3.67 2.14 2.77
N TYR A 568 -4.00 2.15 1.47
CA TYR A 568 -5.28 2.61 0.95
C TYR A 568 -6.07 1.45 0.37
N LEU A 569 -7.39 1.46 0.59
CA LEU A 569 -8.33 0.54 -0.04
C LEU A 569 -8.88 1.13 -1.35
N ARG A 570 -9.39 0.24 -2.21
CA ARG A 570 -10.02 0.59 -3.47
C ARG A 570 -11.52 0.72 -3.30
N THR A 571 -12.08 1.85 -3.72
CA THR A 571 -13.53 2.11 -3.72
C THR A 571 -14.23 1.46 -4.91
N LYS A 572 -15.57 1.45 -4.94
CA LYS A 572 -16.39 0.98 -6.09
C LYS A 572 -16.04 1.63 -7.43
N LYS A 573 -15.46 2.84 -7.40
CA LYS A 573 -15.05 3.63 -8.57
C LYS A 573 -13.56 3.48 -8.90
N ASP A 574 -12.90 2.50 -8.30
CA ASP A 574 -11.46 2.29 -8.38
C ASP A 574 -10.62 3.46 -7.82
N GLU A 575 -11.19 4.34 -7.00
CA GLU A 575 -10.48 5.46 -6.36
C GLU A 575 -9.83 5.02 -5.02
N LYS A 576 -8.81 5.75 -4.56
CA LYS A 576 -8.13 5.48 -3.28
C LYS A 576 -8.93 5.98 -2.07
N ALA A 577 -9.05 5.15 -1.03
CA ALA A 577 -9.65 5.51 0.25
C ALA A 577 -8.75 5.15 1.44
N LEU A 578 -8.59 6.09 2.38
CA LEU A 578 -7.84 5.85 3.62
C LEU A 578 -8.79 5.26 4.67
N VAL A 579 -8.73 3.95 4.87
CA VAL A 579 -9.61 3.23 5.81
C VAL A 579 -8.80 2.34 6.74
N PRO A 580 -8.14 2.90 7.77
CA PRO A 580 -7.28 2.16 8.70
C PRO A 580 -7.87 0.85 9.25
N GLY A 581 -9.15 0.87 9.63
CA GLY A 581 -9.84 -0.29 10.22
C GLY A 581 -10.16 -1.42 9.23
N GLY A 582 -10.14 -1.14 7.92
CA GLY A 582 -10.42 -2.11 6.86
C GLY A 582 -9.16 -2.67 6.17
N VAL A 583 -7.96 -2.32 6.64
CA VAL A 583 -6.69 -2.79 6.03
C VAL A 583 -6.37 -4.22 6.41
N GLY A 584 -6.67 -4.65 7.64
CA GLY A 584 -6.23 -5.95 8.16
C GLY A 584 -4.71 -6.05 8.35
N PRO A 585 -4.18 -7.19 8.82
CA PRO A 585 -2.76 -7.35 9.16
C PRO A 585 -1.88 -7.68 7.94
N VAL A 586 -2.01 -6.92 6.86
CA VAL A 586 -1.30 -7.18 5.59
C VAL A 586 0.21 -7.05 5.75
N ARG A 587 0.95 -7.93 5.07
CA ARG A 587 2.42 -7.92 5.04
C ARG A 587 2.91 -6.85 4.07
N ILE A 588 3.83 -6.01 4.56
CA ILE A 588 4.60 -5.04 3.76
C ILE A 588 6.06 -5.51 3.72
N ASN A 589 6.52 -5.86 2.52
CA ASN A 589 7.92 -6.13 2.24
C ASN A 589 8.69 -4.81 2.11
N TRP A 590 9.89 -4.76 2.68
CA TRP A 590 10.82 -3.64 2.54
C TRP A 590 12.07 -4.11 1.82
N ARG A 591 12.46 -3.37 0.78
CA ARG A 591 13.69 -3.58 0.02
C ARG A 591 14.53 -2.32 0.07
N PHE A 592 15.84 -2.51 0.06
CA PHE A 592 16.82 -1.44 0.06
C PHE A 592 17.68 -1.60 -1.19
N THR A 593 17.79 -0.53 -1.96
CA THR A 593 18.71 -0.47 -3.10
C THR A 593 19.77 0.58 -2.82
N ASP A 594 20.95 0.30 -3.35
CA ASP A 594 22.19 1.06 -3.24
C ASP A 594 22.68 1.17 -4.68
N SER A 595 22.79 2.40 -5.18
CA SER A 595 23.18 2.65 -6.56
C SER A 595 24.64 3.06 -6.62
N ASP A 596 25.34 2.68 -7.70
CA ASP A 596 26.72 3.11 -7.89
C ASP A 596 26.86 4.65 -7.78
N GLU A 597 27.77 5.09 -6.90
CA GLU A 597 28.08 6.49 -6.66
C GLU A 597 28.57 7.19 -7.94
N ASP A 598 28.02 8.38 -8.22
CA ASP A 598 28.60 9.26 -9.24
C ASP A 598 29.88 9.94 -8.73
N ILE A 599 31.03 9.38 -9.12
CA ILE A 599 32.35 9.92 -8.78
C ILE A 599 32.87 10.95 -9.80
N SER A 600 32.01 11.53 -10.65
CA SER A 600 32.39 12.56 -11.64
C SER A 600 33.00 13.81 -11.02
N ILE A 601 32.63 14.13 -9.77
CA ILE A 601 33.14 15.26 -9.00
C ILE A 601 34.62 15.08 -8.58
N GLN A 602 35.16 13.85 -8.66
CA GLN A 602 36.52 13.54 -8.23
C GLN A 602 37.57 13.90 -9.27
N TYR A 603 38.75 14.32 -8.79
CA TYR A 603 39.88 14.72 -9.63
C TYR A 603 40.41 13.57 -10.50
N THR A 604 40.47 13.82 -11.80
CA THR A 604 41.09 12.94 -12.81
C THR A 604 42.53 13.35 -13.10
N SER A 605 43.30 12.45 -13.69
CA SER A 605 44.68 12.74 -14.10
C SER A 605 44.70 13.62 -15.35
N GLU A 606 45.00 14.91 -15.19
CA GLU A 606 45.34 15.81 -16.29
C GLU A 606 46.85 16.08 -16.36
N HIS A 607 47.42 16.28 -17.55
CA HIS A 607 48.88 16.44 -17.73
C HIS A 607 49.49 17.60 -16.91
N LYS A 608 48.70 18.66 -16.62
CA LYS A 608 49.16 19.82 -15.83
C LYS A 608 48.80 19.76 -14.35
N LYS A 609 47.90 18.85 -13.96
CA LYS A 609 47.39 18.68 -12.59
C LYS A 609 47.14 17.18 -12.35
N PRO A 610 48.19 16.36 -12.24
CA PRO A 610 48.01 14.93 -12.08
C PRO A 610 47.32 14.67 -10.74
N SER A 611 46.27 13.85 -10.80
CA SER A 611 45.53 13.34 -9.65
C SER A 611 45.19 11.88 -9.94
N ARG A 612 45.19 11.06 -8.89
CA ARG A 612 44.71 9.68 -8.95
C ARG A 612 43.52 9.42 -8.03
N THR A 613 43.03 10.46 -7.35
CA THR A 613 41.89 10.39 -6.43
C THR A 613 40.70 9.62 -6.98
N ARG A 614 40.20 9.95 -8.19
CA ARG A 614 39.08 9.22 -8.80
C ARG A 614 39.38 7.74 -9.04
N THR A 615 40.58 7.43 -9.53
CA THR A 615 41.02 6.05 -9.79
C THR A 615 41.09 5.24 -8.49
N TYR A 616 41.63 5.84 -7.43
CA TYR A 616 41.73 5.21 -6.12
C TYR A 616 40.36 4.90 -5.52
N ILE A 617 39.44 5.88 -5.55
CA ILE A 617 38.08 5.72 -5.02
C ILE A 617 37.33 4.63 -5.79
N GLU A 618 37.38 4.65 -7.14
CA GLU A 618 36.80 3.61 -7.99
C GLU A 618 37.30 2.19 -7.63
N LYS A 619 38.62 2.07 -7.37
CA LYS A 619 39.25 0.81 -6.97
C LYS A 619 38.71 0.33 -5.61
N CYS A 620 38.50 1.24 -4.66
CA CYS A 620 37.98 0.91 -3.33
C CYS A 620 36.49 0.57 -3.32
N LEU A 621 35.67 1.29 -4.09
CA LEU A 621 34.23 1.04 -4.22
C LEU A 621 33.92 -0.35 -4.82
N LYS A 622 34.86 -0.90 -5.60
CA LYS A 622 34.78 -2.27 -6.16
C LYS A 622 35.23 -3.38 -5.21
N LEU A 623 35.81 -3.05 -4.05
CA LEU A 623 36.27 -4.05 -3.10
C LEU A 623 35.09 -4.83 -2.51
N ARG A 624 35.36 -6.08 -2.12
CA ARG A 624 34.38 -6.95 -1.46
C ARG A 624 33.07 -7.03 -2.25
N ASP A 625 33.18 -7.23 -3.57
CA ASP A 625 32.03 -7.42 -4.48
C ASP A 625 31.12 -6.18 -4.67
N GLY A 626 31.63 -4.98 -4.39
CA GLY A 626 30.94 -3.72 -4.69
C GLY A 626 30.94 -3.42 -6.18
N ARG A 627 29.92 -2.71 -6.67
CA ARG A 627 29.69 -2.44 -8.11
C ARG A 627 29.73 -3.70 -8.98
N ASN A 628 29.24 -4.82 -8.46
CA ASN A 628 29.15 -6.08 -9.20
C ASN A 628 27.69 -6.52 -9.33
N GLY A 629 27.18 -6.55 -10.56
CA GLY A 629 25.80 -6.94 -10.84
C GLY A 629 24.78 -5.98 -10.20
N THR A 630 24.06 -6.46 -9.19
CA THR A 630 23.06 -5.68 -8.44
C THR A 630 23.56 -5.20 -7.07
N ASN A 631 24.81 -5.52 -6.73
CA ASN A 631 25.45 -4.97 -5.55
C ASN A 631 25.90 -3.55 -5.86
N GLY A 632 25.37 -2.58 -5.11
CA GLY A 632 25.88 -1.21 -5.14
C GLY A 632 27.25 -1.08 -4.47
N ASP A 633 27.58 0.13 -4.04
CA ASP A 633 28.94 0.48 -3.62
C ASP A 633 29.06 1.06 -2.21
N ASN A 634 27.98 1.01 -1.43
CA ASN A 634 28.05 1.33 0.00
C ASN A 634 29.21 0.61 0.68
N CYS A 635 29.82 1.27 1.64
CA CYS A 635 31.02 0.77 2.28
C CYS A 635 30.78 -0.60 2.97
N HIS A 636 31.66 -1.56 2.67
CA HIS A 636 31.61 -2.89 3.26
C HIS A 636 31.96 -2.82 4.76
N ARG A 637 31.38 -3.71 5.58
CA ARG A 637 31.60 -3.78 7.04
C ARG A 637 33.07 -3.87 7.46
N ASP A 638 33.91 -4.52 6.66
CA ASP A 638 35.35 -4.64 6.92
C ASP A 638 36.10 -3.32 6.76
N PHE A 639 35.48 -2.33 6.13
CA PHE A 639 35.99 -0.97 5.92
C PHE A 639 35.20 0.08 6.73
N GLY A 640 34.37 -0.36 7.69
CA GLY A 640 33.65 0.52 8.61
C GLY A 640 32.19 0.82 8.25
N GLY A 641 31.72 0.40 7.07
CA GLY A 641 30.31 0.51 6.69
C GLY A 641 29.43 -0.61 7.25
N ILE A 642 28.30 -0.88 6.59
CA ILE A 642 27.35 -1.92 7.01
C ILE A 642 27.07 -2.96 5.92
N ARG A 643 27.56 -2.76 4.69
CA ARG A 643 27.33 -3.70 3.60
C ARG A 643 28.01 -5.04 3.89
N GLU A 644 27.30 -6.14 3.66
CA GLU A 644 27.84 -7.50 3.71
C GLU A 644 28.12 -8.05 2.31
N ASN A 645 28.92 -9.11 2.22
CA ASN A 645 29.26 -9.76 0.95
C ASN A 645 28.02 -10.41 0.29
N GLY A 646 27.87 -10.20 -1.03
CA GLY A 646 26.92 -10.91 -1.88
C GLY A 646 25.46 -10.87 -1.40
N ALA A 647 24.81 -12.03 -1.38
CA ALA A 647 23.36 -12.18 -1.20
C ALA A 647 22.78 -11.83 0.19
N ALA A 648 23.58 -11.35 1.15
CA ALA A 648 23.15 -11.09 2.54
C ALA A 648 22.79 -9.62 2.83
N ASN A 649 23.09 -8.68 1.92
CA ASN A 649 23.00 -7.24 2.20
C ASN A 649 21.57 -6.66 2.32
N TRP A 650 20.52 -7.44 2.09
CA TRP A 650 19.13 -6.96 1.99
C TRP A 650 18.45 -6.62 3.32
N HIS A 651 19.09 -6.87 4.47
CA HIS A 651 18.54 -6.58 5.80
C HIS A 651 19.46 -5.76 6.71
N THR A 652 20.62 -5.31 6.22
CA THR A 652 21.61 -4.58 7.02
C THR A 652 21.13 -3.19 7.46
N PRO A 653 20.33 -2.43 6.68
CA PRO A 653 19.93 -1.07 7.04
C PRO A 653 18.70 -0.99 7.97
N VAL A 654 18.39 -2.04 8.73
CA VAL A 654 17.17 -2.12 9.57
C VAL A 654 17.41 -2.86 10.88
N PHE A 655 16.67 -2.49 11.92
CA PHE A 655 16.56 -3.31 13.13
C PHE A 655 15.50 -4.41 12.97
N LEU A 656 15.90 -5.66 13.21
CA LEU A 656 14.98 -6.82 13.25
C LEU A 656 14.29 -6.91 14.62
N GLY A 657 13.05 -7.37 14.65
CA GLY A 657 12.25 -7.46 15.86
C GLY A 657 11.41 -6.20 16.08
N ASP A 658 11.08 -5.92 17.32
CA ASP A 658 10.05 -4.94 17.72
C ASP A 658 10.66 -3.59 18.18
N PHE A 659 11.74 -3.16 17.55
CA PHE A 659 12.43 -1.90 17.89
C PHE A 659 11.61 -0.65 17.54
N TYR A 660 10.73 -0.72 16.54
CA TYR A 660 9.81 0.36 16.16
C TYR A 660 8.36 -0.04 16.44
N VAL A 661 7.98 0.03 17.71
CA VAL A 661 6.63 -0.34 18.17
C VAL A 661 5.57 0.47 17.42
N PRO A 662 4.49 -0.15 16.91
CA PRO A 662 4.04 -1.53 17.17
C PRO A 662 4.56 -2.60 16.21
N TYR A 663 5.41 -2.22 15.27
CA TYR A 663 5.81 -3.11 14.18
C TYR A 663 6.91 -4.06 14.64
N LYS A 664 6.73 -5.33 14.29
CA LYS A 664 7.76 -6.35 14.39
C LYS A 664 8.32 -6.59 12.98
N VAL A 665 9.60 -6.33 12.81
CA VAL A 665 10.32 -6.56 11.55
C VAL A 665 10.89 -7.97 11.54
N GLU A 666 10.55 -8.74 10.51
CA GLU A 666 10.94 -10.14 10.35
C GLU A 666 11.65 -10.34 9.01
N LYS A 667 12.33 -11.48 8.87
CA LYS A 667 13.06 -11.87 7.67
C LYS A 667 12.27 -12.88 6.85
N ASP A 668 12.40 -12.77 5.54
CA ASP A 668 12.04 -13.82 4.59
C ASP A 668 13.25 -14.08 3.69
N ASP A 669 14.06 -15.08 4.07
CA ASP A 669 15.28 -15.44 3.37
C ASP A 669 15.01 -15.96 1.94
N GLY A 670 13.81 -16.50 1.69
CA GLY A 670 13.40 -17.00 0.38
C GLY A 670 13.22 -15.87 -0.63
N GLN A 671 12.59 -14.78 -0.22
CA GLN A 671 12.42 -13.56 -1.04
C GLN A 671 13.55 -12.54 -0.88
N LYS A 672 14.45 -12.76 0.09
CA LYS A 672 15.52 -11.82 0.49
C LYS A 672 14.97 -10.43 0.81
N VAL A 673 13.96 -10.38 1.67
CA VAL A 673 13.32 -9.15 2.14
C VAL A 673 13.16 -9.16 3.65
N VAL A 674 13.17 -7.97 4.25
CA VAL A 674 12.55 -7.81 5.57
C VAL A 674 11.09 -7.41 5.38
N PHE A 675 10.23 -7.74 6.34
CA PHE A 675 8.83 -7.34 6.28
C PHE A 675 8.29 -6.98 7.65
N SER A 676 7.22 -6.20 7.66
CA SER A 676 6.40 -5.93 8.85
C SER A 676 4.93 -6.04 8.47
N LYS A 677 4.06 -6.33 9.42
CA LYS A 677 2.60 -6.35 9.18
C LYS A 677 1.95 -5.04 9.59
N ALA A 678 0.86 -4.70 8.90
CA ALA A 678 0.04 -3.58 9.26
C ALA A 678 -0.57 -3.76 10.67
N CYS A 679 -0.62 -2.69 11.45
CA CYS A 679 -1.14 -2.71 12.81
C CYS A 679 -2.66 -2.81 12.80
N VAL A 680 -3.21 -3.73 13.61
CA VAL A 680 -4.67 -3.95 13.76
C VAL A 680 -5.18 -3.75 15.20
N ASP A 681 -4.28 -3.55 16.16
CA ASP A 681 -4.64 -3.36 17.57
C ASP A 681 -5.04 -1.90 17.85
N VAL A 682 -6.32 -1.60 17.61
CA VAL A 682 -6.90 -0.27 17.81
C VAL A 682 -6.88 0.16 19.29
N ALA A 683 -7.00 -0.79 20.22
CA ALA A 683 -7.08 -0.50 21.65
C ALA A 683 -5.75 0.03 22.18
N LYS A 684 -4.62 -0.50 21.69
CA LYS A 684 -3.29 -0.09 22.10
C LYS A 684 -2.65 0.95 21.20
N TYR A 685 -2.91 0.90 19.89
CA TYR A 685 -2.17 1.67 18.88
C TYR A 685 -3.09 2.31 17.83
N GLY A 686 -4.20 2.93 18.26
CA GLY A 686 -5.19 3.53 17.36
C GLY A 686 -4.62 4.50 16.30
N LYS A 687 -3.55 5.25 16.60
CA LYS A 687 -2.88 6.15 15.63
C LYS A 687 -2.01 5.44 14.58
N ARG A 688 -1.78 4.15 14.75
CA ARG A 688 -0.98 3.30 13.84
C ARG A 688 -1.83 2.27 13.11
N LEU A 689 -3.13 2.22 13.39
CA LEU A 689 -4.07 1.32 12.74
C LEU A 689 -3.94 1.41 11.21
N GLY A 690 -3.87 0.26 10.54
CA GLY A 690 -3.75 0.14 9.09
C GLY A 690 -2.42 0.63 8.49
N LYS A 691 -1.41 0.91 9.31
CA LYS A 691 -0.06 1.29 8.87
C LYS A 691 0.94 0.18 9.15
N ALA A 692 2.03 0.15 8.43
CA ALA A 692 3.20 -0.70 8.72
C ALA A 692 4.46 0.17 8.74
N GLY A 693 5.54 -0.27 9.39
CA GLY A 693 6.76 0.52 9.48
C GLY A 693 7.95 -0.23 10.04
N PHE A 694 9.10 0.45 10.04
CA PHE A 694 10.35 -0.02 10.63
C PHE A 694 11.25 1.18 11.02
N LEU A 695 12.35 0.89 11.73
CA LEU A 695 13.41 1.86 11.98
C LEU A 695 14.54 1.66 10.96
N PHE A 696 14.69 2.61 10.05
CA PHE A 696 15.78 2.66 9.08
C PHE A 696 17.08 3.11 9.75
N ARG A 697 18.14 2.33 9.53
CA ARG A 697 19.44 2.45 10.20
C ARG A 697 20.58 2.33 9.18
N PRO A 698 20.85 3.38 8.38
CA PRO A 698 21.92 3.35 7.38
C PRO A 698 23.32 3.41 8.01
N SER A 699 24.38 3.40 7.19
CA SER A 699 25.75 3.51 7.67
C SER A 699 26.09 4.94 8.17
N ASN A 700 27.29 5.10 8.76
CA ASN A 700 27.89 6.41 9.06
C ASN A 700 28.87 6.88 7.97
N ILE A 701 28.95 6.17 6.85
CA ILE A 701 29.96 6.42 5.83
C ILE A 701 29.42 7.41 4.82
N ALA A 702 30.08 8.55 4.70
CA ALA A 702 29.62 9.59 3.79
C ALA A 702 29.81 9.14 2.32
N GLY A 703 28.82 9.46 1.49
CA GLY A 703 28.70 8.94 0.14
C GLY A 703 27.82 7.70 0.03
N ASP A 704 27.69 6.89 1.09
CA ASP A 704 26.75 5.77 1.09
C ASP A 704 25.32 6.28 0.84
N ASP A 705 24.56 5.57 0.03
CA ASP A 705 23.18 5.90 -0.29
C ASP A 705 22.21 4.72 -0.34
N TYR A 706 20.92 5.05 -0.18
CA TYR A 706 19.85 4.08 -0.05
C TYR A 706 18.56 4.59 -0.70
N ARG A 707 17.83 3.72 -1.40
CA ARG A 707 16.40 3.89 -1.64
C ARG A 707 15.62 2.80 -0.92
N ILE A 708 14.43 3.15 -0.46
CA ILE A 708 13.53 2.27 0.28
C ILE A 708 12.33 1.99 -0.60
N LYS A 709 12.09 0.71 -0.92
CA LYS A 709 10.86 0.25 -1.58
C LYS A 709 9.99 -0.50 -0.58
N ALA A 710 8.74 -0.09 -0.45
CA ALA A 710 7.70 -0.82 0.26
C ALA A 710 6.78 -1.52 -0.75
N GLU A 711 6.30 -2.71 -0.44
CA GLU A 711 5.45 -3.51 -1.33
C GLU A 711 4.44 -4.34 -0.54
N ILE A 712 3.18 -4.36 -0.97
CA ILE A 712 2.17 -5.30 -0.44
C ILE A 712 2.47 -6.70 -0.99
N ASP A 713 2.58 -7.68 -0.10
CA ASP A 713 2.83 -9.08 -0.47
C ASP A 713 1.87 -10.02 0.28
N PHE A 714 1.38 -11.04 -0.43
CA PHE A 714 0.40 -12.01 0.07
C PHE A 714 1.02 -13.36 0.42
N THR A 715 2.35 -13.43 0.56
CA THR A 715 3.05 -14.68 0.88
C THR A 715 2.59 -15.24 2.23
N GLY A 716 2.28 -16.53 2.25
CA GLY A 716 1.77 -17.24 3.42
C GLY A 716 0.24 -17.26 3.53
N LEU A 717 -0.48 -16.59 2.63
CA LEU A 717 -1.95 -16.65 2.58
C LEU A 717 -2.44 -17.80 1.68
N PRO A 718 -3.49 -18.53 2.07
CA PRO A 718 -4.02 -19.65 1.28
C PRO A 718 -4.64 -19.22 -0.06
N ASN A 719 -5.08 -17.96 -0.15
CA ASN A 719 -5.70 -17.31 -1.31
C ASN A 719 -4.74 -16.37 -2.04
N LYS A 720 -3.42 -16.53 -1.88
CA LYS A 720 -2.41 -15.68 -2.52
C LYS A 720 -2.69 -15.47 -4.02
N THR A 721 -2.91 -16.54 -4.77
CA THR A 721 -3.11 -16.48 -6.22
C THR A 721 -4.33 -15.64 -6.61
N ASP A 722 -5.43 -15.79 -5.86
CA ASP A 722 -6.66 -15.01 -6.09
C ASP A 722 -6.44 -13.54 -5.74
N LEU A 723 -5.79 -13.26 -4.60
CA LEU A 723 -5.45 -11.89 -4.21
C LEU A 723 -4.53 -11.23 -5.24
N GLU A 724 -3.49 -11.90 -5.73
CA GLU A 724 -2.62 -11.37 -6.78
C GLU A 724 -3.43 -11.08 -8.06
N SER A 725 -4.26 -12.03 -8.50
CA SER A 725 -5.14 -11.87 -9.67
C SER A 725 -6.10 -10.69 -9.52
N PHE A 726 -6.78 -10.53 -8.37
CA PHE A 726 -7.72 -9.44 -8.13
C PHE A 726 -7.08 -8.05 -8.13
N HIS A 727 -5.78 -7.97 -7.80
CA HIS A 727 -5.02 -6.72 -7.83
C HIS A 727 -4.27 -6.51 -9.16
N GLY A 728 -4.44 -7.40 -10.15
CA GLY A 728 -3.77 -7.30 -11.45
C GLY A 728 -2.27 -7.59 -11.40
N VAL A 729 -1.81 -8.36 -10.41
CA VAL A 729 -0.40 -8.70 -10.22
C VAL A 729 -0.04 -9.86 -11.15
N ALA A 730 0.77 -9.58 -12.17
CA ALA A 730 1.32 -10.60 -13.07
C ALA A 730 2.66 -11.16 -12.56
N ASP A 731 3.41 -10.34 -11.82
CA ASP A 731 4.75 -10.62 -11.29
C ASP A 731 5.09 -9.67 -10.12
N GLU A 732 6.27 -9.80 -9.53
CA GLU A 732 6.71 -8.92 -8.42
C GLU A 732 6.76 -7.43 -8.82
N ALA A 733 7.03 -7.11 -10.09
CA ALA A 733 7.16 -5.73 -10.54
C ALA A 733 5.81 -4.99 -10.61
N THR A 734 4.72 -5.72 -10.80
CA THR A 734 3.34 -5.19 -10.90
C THR A 734 2.59 -5.14 -9.58
N ARG A 735 3.20 -5.58 -8.47
CA ARG A 735 2.62 -5.45 -7.12
C ARG A 735 2.46 -4.00 -6.70
N ILE A 736 1.50 -3.74 -5.81
CA ILE A 736 1.29 -2.41 -5.22
C ILE A 736 2.53 -2.06 -4.38
N HIS A 737 3.23 -1.00 -4.78
CA HIS A 737 4.46 -0.55 -4.13
C HIS A 737 4.57 0.96 -4.09
N ALA A 738 5.50 1.44 -3.25
CA ALA A 738 5.99 2.81 -3.24
C ALA A 738 7.49 2.79 -3.04
N GLU A 739 8.20 3.74 -3.64
CA GLU A 739 9.65 3.87 -3.54
C GLU A 739 10.03 5.28 -3.13
N SER A 740 11.08 5.41 -2.32
CA SER A 740 11.63 6.70 -1.95
C SER A 740 12.59 7.25 -3.01
N GLY A 741 12.89 8.54 -2.88
CA GLY A 741 14.10 9.15 -3.38
C GLY A 741 15.36 8.58 -2.73
N VAL A 742 16.49 9.21 -3.00
CA VAL A 742 17.80 8.80 -2.46
C VAL A 742 17.99 9.37 -1.06
N PHE A 743 18.34 8.52 -0.10
CA PHE A 743 18.88 8.94 1.18
C PHE A 743 20.40 8.79 1.15
N ARG A 744 21.14 9.90 1.15
CA ARG A 744 22.60 9.91 1.08
C ARG A 744 23.23 10.38 2.39
N ILE A 745 24.26 9.69 2.85
CA ILE A 745 24.98 10.08 4.06
C ILE A 745 25.97 11.21 3.75
N TRP A 746 25.93 12.26 4.56
CA TRP A 746 26.86 13.38 4.50
C TRP A 746 27.49 13.63 5.87
N ARG A 747 28.79 13.92 5.91
CA ARG A 747 29.41 14.51 7.11
C ARG A 747 29.12 16.00 7.16
N ARG A 748 29.05 16.55 8.37
CA ARG A 748 29.01 18.00 8.58
C ARG A 748 30.15 18.46 9.48
N ALA A 749 30.72 19.59 9.14
CA ALA A 749 31.57 20.37 10.02
C ALA A 749 31.24 21.85 9.85
N ARG A 750 31.73 22.70 10.75
CA ARG A 750 31.60 24.15 10.60
C ARG A 750 32.82 24.86 11.12
N VAL A 751 33.11 26.04 10.61
CA VAL A 751 33.95 27.02 11.29
C VAL A 751 33.03 27.82 12.22
N ALA A 752 33.36 27.84 13.51
CA ALA A 752 32.57 28.58 14.50
C ALA A 752 33.14 29.97 14.71
N MET A 753 34.47 30.10 14.75
CA MET A 753 35.14 31.36 15.04
C MET A 753 36.44 31.50 14.27
N ARG A 754 36.67 32.72 13.79
CA ARG A 754 37.95 33.20 13.31
C ARG A 754 38.52 34.20 14.33
N VAL A 755 39.71 33.92 14.85
CA VAL A 755 40.43 34.81 15.76
C VAL A 755 41.58 35.46 15.00
N THR A 756 41.61 36.79 14.94
CA THR A 756 42.65 37.51 14.19
C THR A 756 43.71 38.12 15.12
N TRP A 757 44.99 37.93 14.79
CA TRP A 757 46.13 38.31 15.63
C TRP A 757 47.42 38.64 14.82
N PRO A 758 47.46 39.63 13.91
CA PRO A 758 46.50 40.72 13.62
C PRO A 758 45.37 40.34 12.65
N PRO A 759 44.40 41.24 12.41
CA PRO A 759 43.47 41.14 11.28
C PRO A 759 44.19 40.88 9.94
N ARG A 760 43.93 39.72 9.30
CA ARG A 760 44.37 39.49 7.92
C ARG A 760 43.54 40.34 6.96
N THR A 761 44.17 40.81 5.88
CA THR A 761 43.53 41.60 4.82
C THR A 761 43.06 40.78 3.63
N ASN A 762 43.39 39.48 3.57
CA ASN A 762 43.01 38.59 2.48
C ASN A 762 41.70 37.83 2.76
N SER A 763 41.11 37.26 1.71
CA SER A 763 39.78 36.63 1.75
C SER A 763 39.77 35.21 2.34
N ASN A 764 40.94 34.63 2.67
CA ASN A 764 41.17 33.21 3.01
C ASN A 764 40.63 32.17 2.02
N GLN A 765 39.93 32.59 0.96
CA GLN A 765 39.24 31.75 -0.02
C GLN A 765 38.41 30.62 0.64
N TRP A 766 37.61 30.97 1.65
CA TRP A 766 36.77 30.02 2.40
C TRP A 766 35.92 29.10 1.50
N THR A 767 35.39 29.61 0.40
CA THR A 767 34.63 28.82 -0.58
C THR A 767 35.46 27.70 -1.19
N GLU A 768 36.75 27.92 -1.46
CA GLU A 768 37.64 26.87 -1.98
C GLU A 768 37.85 25.75 -0.95
N ILE A 769 38.00 26.10 0.34
CA ILE A 769 38.08 25.12 1.43
C ILE A 769 36.81 24.26 1.47
N ALA A 770 35.64 24.90 1.48
CA ALA A 770 34.37 24.19 1.53
C ALA A 770 34.17 23.27 0.32
N GLU A 771 34.50 23.72 -0.89
CA GLU A 771 34.38 22.91 -2.11
C GLU A 771 35.36 21.73 -2.16
N GLU A 772 36.51 21.79 -1.48
CA GLU A 772 37.41 20.63 -1.36
C GLU A 772 36.84 19.57 -0.42
N PHE A 773 36.33 19.97 0.76
CA PHE A 773 35.68 19.04 1.68
C PHE A 773 34.40 18.44 1.09
N LYS A 774 33.64 19.20 0.31
CA LYS A 774 32.39 18.76 -0.33
C LYS A 774 32.60 17.57 -1.29
N LYS A 775 33.77 17.49 -1.95
CA LYS A 775 34.16 16.33 -2.77
C LYS A 775 34.33 15.05 -1.95
N THR A 776 34.32 15.13 -0.62
CA THR A 776 34.38 13.98 0.30
C THR A 776 33.03 13.68 0.96
N TYR A 777 31.93 14.26 0.45
CA TYR A 777 30.62 14.29 1.12
C TYR A 777 30.67 14.89 2.53
N LEU A 778 31.58 15.84 2.75
CA LEU A 778 31.67 16.62 3.98
C LEU A 778 31.22 18.05 3.69
N ASP A 779 30.07 18.43 4.23
CA ASP A 779 29.56 19.79 4.19
C ASP A 779 30.24 20.62 5.27
N ALA A 780 31.16 21.50 4.86
CA ALA A 780 31.90 22.39 5.76
C ALA A 780 31.27 23.78 5.73
N ASP A 781 30.44 24.11 6.74
CA ASP A 781 29.86 25.45 6.87
C ASP A 781 30.93 26.47 7.25
N VAL A 782 31.31 27.28 6.27
CA VAL A 782 32.24 28.41 6.39
C VAL A 782 31.53 29.76 6.22
N SER A 783 30.21 29.78 6.22
CA SER A 783 29.40 30.97 5.91
C SER A 783 28.96 31.75 7.16
N SER A 784 28.90 31.08 8.31
CA SER A 784 28.21 31.56 9.52
C SER A 784 29.13 31.84 10.72
N PHE A 785 30.46 31.86 10.52
CA PHE A 785 31.42 32.03 11.62
C PHE A 785 31.53 33.47 12.14
N VAL A 786 31.88 33.61 13.42
CA VAL A 786 32.13 34.92 14.05
C VAL A 786 33.61 35.28 13.96
N THR A 787 33.92 36.55 13.68
CA THR A 787 35.31 37.05 13.73
C THR A 787 35.54 37.86 14.99
N LYS A 788 36.61 37.56 15.74
CA LYS A 788 37.04 38.30 16.94
C LYS A 788 38.54 38.60 16.89
N LYS A 789 38.99 39.70 17.51
CA LYS A 789 40.41 39.93 17.80
C LYS A 789 40.87 39.07 18.96
N ILE A 790 42.18 38.88 19.11
CA ILE A 790 42.73 38.11 20.23
C ILE A 790 42.34 38.68 21.60
N SER A 791 42.32 40.00 21.78
CA SER A 791 41.91 40.65 23.05
C SER A 791 40.44 40.45 23.41
N GLU A 792 39.59 40.09 22.45
CA GLU A 792 38.17 39.80 22.68
C GLU A 792 37.94 38.34 23.11
N VAL A 793 38.93 37.46 22.95
CA VAL A 793 38.84 36.04 23.31
C VAL A 793 39.80 35.62 24.42
N LEU A 794 40.87 36.40 24.64
CA LEU A 794 41.89 36.16 25.66
C LEU A 794 42.21 37.46 26.37
N SER A 795 42.04 37.51 27.70
CA SER A 795 42.41 38.71 28.45
C SER A 795 43.92 38.84 28.59
N GLU A 796 44.40 40.09 28.73
CA GLU A 796 45.83 40.35 28.95
C GLU A 796 46.36 39.64 30.20
N ASN A 797 45.56 39.55 31.27
CA ASN A 797 45.95 38.85 32.50
C ASN A 797 46.12 37.33 32.30
N GLN A 798 45.23 36.70 31.53
CA GLN A 798 45.35 35.28 31.17
C GLN A 798 46.60 35.05 30.32
N TYR A 799 46.79 35.85 29.27
CA TYR A 799 47.96 35.77 28.42
C TYR A 799 49.27 35.95 29.20
N LYS A 800 49.36 36.99 30.04
CA LYS A 800 50.50 37.25 30.93
C LYS A 800 50.81 36.08 31.85
N GLY A 801 49.78 35.46 32.43
CA GLY A 801 49.92 34.27 33.27
C GLY A 801 50.55 33.11 32.47
N ILE A 802 49.93 32.76 31.34
CA ILE A 802 50.40 31.66 30.48
C ILE A 802 51.85 31.85 30.07
N VAL A 803 52.22 33.05 29.61
CA VAL A 803 53.60 33.33 29.20
C VAL A 803 54.55 33.24 30.38
N ALA A 804 54.25 33.88 31.51
CA ALA A 804 55.15 33.89 32.66
C ALA A 804 55.29 32.52 33.34
N ASP A 805 54.25 31.68 33.30
CA ASP A 805 54.25 30.36 33.94
C ASP A 805 54.99 29.30 33.10
N ASN A 806 55.16 29.55 31.78
CA ASN A 806 55.75 28.58 30.85
C ASN A 806 57.03 29.08 30.17
N THR A 807 57.45 30.30 30.42
CA THR A 807 58.69 30.90 29.89
C THR A 807 59.50 31.55 31.01
N GLU A 808 60.68 32.10 30.68
CA GLU A 808 61.51 32.83 31.65
C GLU A 808 61.10 34.30 31.81
N HIS A 809 60.08 34.76 31.07
CA HIS A 809 59.63 36.15 31.11
C HIS A 809 58.84 36.47 32.37
N LYS A 810 59.15 37.60 33.01
CA LYS A 810 58.41 38.06 34.19
C LYS A 810 57.10 38.70 33.77
N LYS A 811 56.02 38.42 34.50
CA LYS A 811 54.66 38.91 34.23
C LYS A 811 54.55 40.42 33.95
N LYS A 812 55.37 41.24 34.61
CA LYS A 812 55.42 42.71 34.44
C LYS A 812 55.93 43.16 33.07
N ASP A 813 56.70 42.30 32.39
CA ASP A 813 57.38 42.58 31.13
C ASP A 813 56.62 42.02 29.91
N VAL A 814 55.53 41.28 30.15
CA VAL A 814 54.67 40.66 29.14
C VAL A 814 53.42 41.54 28.90
N LYS A 815 52.97 41.66 27.66
CA LYS A 815 51.72 42.32 27.27
C LYS A 815 51.00 41.51 26.18
N LEU A 816 49.67 41.54 26.16
CA LEU A 816 48.94 40.99 25.02
C LEU A 816 48.91 42.05 23.92
N PHE A 817 49.58 41.78 22.80
CA PHE A 817 49.53 42.62 21.62
C PHE A 817 48.43 42.12 20.70
N ASP A 818 47.57 42.99 20.18
CA ASP A 818 46.54 42.58 19.19
C ASP A 818 47.12 42.25 17.82
N ASP A 819 48.38 42.60 17.59
CA ASP A 819 49.05 42.55 16.29
C ASP A 819 50.22 41.57 16.22
N SER A 820 50.53 40.84 17.29
CA SER A 820 51.48 39.73 17.24
C SER A 820 51.43 38.82 18.45
N LEU A 821 51.77 37.54 18.25
CA LEU A 821 51.86 36.50 19.27
C LEU A 821 52.87 36.81 20.37
N VAL A 822 54.07 37.29 20.04
CA VAL A 822 55.14 37.55 21.01
C VAL A 822 54.90 38.88 21.72
N GLY A 823 54.51 38.78 22.98
CA GLY A 823 54.07 39.88 23.84
C GLY A 823 55.18 40.53 24.66
N VAL A 824 56.43 40.36 24.26
CA VAL A 824 57.62 40.84 24.97
C VAL A 824 58.55 41.57 23.99
N ASN A 825 59.51 42.33 24.51
CA ASN A 825 60.52 42.96 23.66
C ASN A 825 61.41 41.90 23.01
N LEU A 826 61.61 42.01 21.70
CA LEU A 826 62.56 41.18 20.96
C LEU A 826 64.01 41.52 21.32
N PRO A 827 64.95 40.57 21.20
CA PRO A 827 66.38 40.87 21.34
C PRO A 827 66.82 41.92 20.32
N ALA A 828 67.75 42.79 20.70
CA ALA A 828 68.34 43.77 19.79
C ALA A 828 69.33 43.11 18.80
N GLN A 829 69.53 43.71 17.63
CA GLN A 829 70.48 43.18 16.64
C GLN A 829 71.95 43.38 17.06
N ASP A 830 72.27 44.47 17.75
CA ASP A 830 73.60 44.80 18.28
C ASP A 830 74.76 44.55 17.30
N SER A 831 75.60 43.55 17.54
CA SER A 831 76.75 43.18 16.69
C SER A 831 76.49 42.00 15.75
N MET A 832 75.26 41.45 15.74
CA MET A 832 74.90 40.31 14.91
C MET A 832 74.71 40.73 13.46
N ASN A 833 75.30 39.99 12.53
CA ASN A 833 74.98 40.14 11.12
C ASN A 833 73.53 39.69 10.82
N ALA A 834 73.04 40.00 9.61
CA ALA A 834 71.67 39.70 9.23
C ALA A 834 71.27 38.22 9.38
N ALA A 835 72.18 37.26 9.18
CA ALA A 835 71.88 35.84 9.31
C ALA A 835 71.83 35.40 10.77
N GLU A 836 72.79 35.86 11.58
CA GLU A 836 72.85 35.61 13.03
C GLU A 836 71.61 36.17 13.73
N TYR A 837 71.20 37.40 13.38
CA TYR A 837 70.04 38.03 14.00
C TYR A 837 68.73 37.31 13.67
N ARG A 838 68.54 36.87 12.42
CA ARG A 838 67.38 36.04 12.04
C ARG A 838 67.34 34.74 12.84
N MET A 839 68.48 34.08 13.03
CA MET A 839 68.56 32.87 13.85
C MET A 839 68.23 33.16 15.33
N ALA A 840 68.78 34.24 15.89
CA ALA A 840 68.49 34.66 17.26
C ALA A 840 67.00 34.95 17.47
N LEU A 841 66.36 35.66 16.52
CA LEU A 841 64.91 35.89 16.54
C LEU A 841 64.14 34.57 16.46
N LYS A 842 64.53 33.64 15.60
CA LYS A 842 63.89 32.32 15.50
C LYS A 842 63.95 31.55 16.82
N THR A 843 65.14 31.41 17.41
CA THR A 843 65.31 30.72 18.68
C THR A 843 64.55 31.41 19.81
N PHE A 844 64.46 32.74 19.80
CA PHE A 844 63.67 33.49 20.76
C PHE A 844 62.16 33.23 20.61
N THR A 845 61.62 33.35 19.38
CA THR A 845 60.17 33.31 19.17
C THR A 845 59.60 31.90 19.03
N SER A 846 60.31 30.97 18.41
CA SER A 846 59.84 29.59 18.21
C SER A 846 60.19 28.73 19.43
N ASP A 847 61.47 28.42 19.59
CA ASP A 847 61.96 27.40 20.53
C ASP A 847 61.75 27.81 22.00
N ASN A 848 61.88 29.12 22.30
CA ASN A 848 61.80 29.63 23.67
C ASN A 848 60.45 30.22 24.07
N TYR A 849 59.55 30.46 23.11
CA TYR A 849 58.27 31.13 23.35
C TYR A 849 57.09 30.29 22.84
N TRP A 850 56.91 30.20 21.52
CA TRP A 850 55.79 29.51 20.88
C TRP A 850 55.60 28.07 21.35
N ASP A 851 56.63 27.23 21.27
CA ASP A 851 56.55 25.81 21.60
C ASP A 851 56.16 25.56 23.06
N LYS A 852 56.48 26.51 23.94
CA LYS A 852 56.18 26.43 25.38
C LYS A 852 54.76 26.87 25.72
N ILE A 853 54.12 27.69 24.88
CA ILE A 853 52.82 28.31 25.23
C ILE A 853 51.65 27.86 24.34
N VAL A 854 51.88 27.37 23.12
CA VAL A 854 50.80 27.12 22.14
C VAL A 854 49.68 26.22 22.67
N TYR A 855 50.01 25.10 23.34
CA TYR A 855 49.00 24.22 23.94
C TYR A 855 48.27 24.87 25.11
N LYS A 856 48.95 25.73 25.89
CA LYS A 856 48.34 26.48 27.00
C LYS A 856 47.42 27.59 26.52
N LEU A 857 47.80 28.26 25.43
CA LEU A 857 46.91 29.18 24.73
C LEU A 857 45.67 28.46 24.21
N ARG A 858 45.84 27.29 23.57
CA ARG A 858 44.71 26.47 23.11
C ARG A 858 43.76 26.11 24.25
N GLU A 859 44.29 25.60 25.36
CA GLU A 859 43.49 25.24 26.55
C GLU A 859 42.68 26.43 27.07
N GLN A 860 43.33 27.58 27.24
CA GLN A 860 42.67 28.78 27.75
C GLN A 860 41.64 29.36 26.77
N MET A 861 41.93 29.33 25.47
CA MET A 861 41.01 29.80 24.43
C MET A 861 39.80 28.87 24.28
N SER A 862 39.99 27.55 24.38
CA SER A 862 38.88 26.58 24.41
C SER A 862 37.92 26.89 25.56
N GLU A 863 38.45 27.07 26.78
CA GLU A 863 37.65 27.42 27.97
C GLU A 863 36.89 28.75 27.83
N ASN A 864 37.48 29.73 27.15
CA ASN A 864 36.85 31.03 26.93
C ASN A 864 35.79 30.98 25.81
N ILE A 865 36.05 30.26 24.72
CA ILE A 865 35.24 30.30 23.50
C ILE A 865 34.10 29.27 23.56
N ARG A 866 34.34 28.06 24.06
CA ARG A 866 33.39 26.93 24.01
C ARG A 866 32.13 27.15 24.86
N LYS A 867 32.18 28.10 25.81
CA LYS A 867 31.02 28.59 26.59
C LYS A 867 29.97 29.31 25.74
N GLU A 868 30.36 29.82 24.57
CA GLU A 868 29.46 30.46 23.61
C GLU A 868 29.35 29.64 22.32
N PHE A 869 30.45 29.01 21.89
CA PHE A 869 30.58 28.27 20.63
C PHE A 869 31.07 26.84 20.88
N PRO A 870 30.21 25.94 21.43
CA PRO A 870 30.63 24.63 21.92
C PRO A 870 31.18 23.70 20.83
N ASN A 871 30.81 23.90 19.57
CA ASN A 871 31.26 23.05 18.47
C ASN A 871 31.72 23.87 17.25
N GLY A 872 32.49 23.21 16.39
CA GLY A 872 33.07 23.78 15.18
C GLY A 872 34.52 24.24 15.34
N PHE A 873 35.17 24.53 14.22
CA PHE A 873 36.55 24.94 14.14
C PHE A 873 36.77 26.36 14.68
N ILE A 874 37.87 26.55 15.40
CA ILE A 874 38.37 27.85 15.84
C ILE A 874 39.68 28.11 15.09
N ILE A 875 39.68 29.09 14.19
CA ILE A 875 40.83 29.41 13.34
C ILE A 875 41.53 30.65 13.89
N VAL A 876 42.70 30.47 14.50
CA VAL A 876 43.54 31.52 15.07
C VAL A 876 44.62 31.91 14.08
N GLU A 877 44.51 33.10 13.51
CA GLU A 877 45.44 33.61 12.51
C GLU A 877 46.44 34.56 13.17
N PHE A 878 47.68 34.13 13.34
CA PHE A 878 48.66 34.89 14.12
C PHE A 878 49.87 35.34 13.31
N LEU A 879 50.46 36.46 13.72
CA LEU A 879 51.79 36.89 13.29
C LEU A 879 52.76 36.69 14.46
N THR A 880 53.86 35.96 14.25
CA THR A 880 54.78 35.55 15.33
C THR A 880 55.25 36.72 16.18
N HIS A 881 55.73 37.80 15.55
CA HIS A 881 56.13 39.03 16.24
C HIS A 881 55.89 40.23 15.33
N ARG A 882 55.87 41.45 15.90
CA ARG A 882 55.78 42.68 15.10
C ARG A 882 56.93 42.78 14.10
N PRO A 883 56.71 43.27 12.87
CA PRO A 883 57.75 43.40 11.86
C PRO A 883 58.96 44.23 12.36
N VAL A 884 60.17 43.77 12.07
CA VAL A 884 61.43 44.47 12.40
C VAL A 884 62.26 44.75 11.16
N THR A 885 63.13 45.75 11.23
CA THR A 885 64.13 46.01 10.19
C THR A 885 65.41 45.23 10.51
N VAL A 886 65.86 44.39 9.59
CA VAL A 886 67.13 43.64 9.71
C VAL A 886 68.21 44.42 8.97
N LEU A 887 69.28 44.78 9.68
CA LEU A 887 70.47 45.44 9.12
C LEU A 887 71.49 44.39 8.61
N LYS A 888 72.37 44.78 7.67
CA LYS A 888 73.37 43.84 7.11
C LYS A 888 74.39 43.35 8.12
N SER A 889 75.12 44.25 8.80
CA SER A 889 76.20 43.88 9.75
C SER A 889 76.56 45.03 10.71
N PRO A 890 75.69 45.39 11.68
CA PRO A 890 75.97 46.42 12.68
C PRO A 890 77.06 45.99 13.70
N PRO A 891 77.75 46.93 14.38
CA PRO A 891 77.61 48.39 14.28
C PRO A 891 78.23 48.99 13.00
N GLY A 892 78.90 48.17 12.17
CA GLY A 892 79.57 48.58 10.94
C GLY A 892 78.61 48.97 9.81
N ASP A 893 78.18 48.01 8.99
CA ASP A 893 77.24 48.25 7.88
C ASP A 893 75.80 48.22 8.41
N LYS A 894 75.22 49.42 8.56
CA LYS A 894 73.82 49.64 8.99
C LYS A 894 72.84 49.78 7.81
N SER A 895 73.22 49.38 6.60
CA SER A 895 72.25 49.30 5.50
C SER A 895 71.20 48.23 5.76
N VAL A 896 69.97 48.49 5.31
CA VAL A 896 68.85 47.57 5.48
C VAL A 896 69.07 46.33 4.61
N ALA A 897 69.15 45.16 5.24
CA ALA A 897 69.13 43.87 4.56
C ALA A 897 67.70 43.46 4.20
N GLU A 898 66.75 43.69 5.11
CA GLU A 898 65.34 43.37 4.91
C GLU A 898 64.48 44.30 5.78
N SER A 899 63.44 44.89 5.19
CA SER A 899 62.43 45.66 5.92
C SER A 899 61.22 44.78 6.23
N ASN A 900 60.52 45.05 7.32
CA ASN A 900 59.33 44.31 7.75
C ASN A 900 59.56 42.79 7.93
N TYR A 901 60.75 42.39 8.38
CA TYR A 901 61.05 41.00 8.68
C TYR A 901 60.21 40.51 9.85
N VAL A 902 59.54 39.37 9.64
CA VAL A 902 58.93 38.56 10.69
C VAL A 902 59.46 37.14 10.55
N THR A 903 59.88 36.55 11.67
CA THR A 903 60.22 35.13 11.80
C THR A 903 59.00 34.30 11.46
N TRP A 904 59.16 33.43 10.47
CA TRP A 904 58.19 32.39 10.19
C TRP A 904 58.24 31.31 11.28
N SER A 905 57.10 31.04 11.90
CA SER A 905 56.83 29.87 12.73
C SER A 905 56.16 28.79 11.86
N PHE A 906 55.36 27.87 12.41
CA PHE A 906 54.61 26.89 11.63
C PHE A 906 53.12 26.95 11.97
N SER A 907 52.27 26.55 11.02
CA SER A 907 50.84 26.34 11.26
C SER A 907 50.62 24.97 11.91
N ILE A 908 49.59 24.86 12.77
CA ILE A 908 49.31 23.63 13.49
C ILE A 908 47.81 23.47 13.80
N GLY A 909 47.27 22.31 13.46
CA GLY A 909 46.02 21.77 13.97
C GLY A 909 46.22 21.19 15.38
N LEU A 910 45.44 21.68 16.34
CA LEU A 910 45.46 21.29 17.74
C LEU A 910 44.12 20.63 18.14
N PRO A 911 44.10 19.82 19.21
CA PRO A 911 42.86 19.16 19.63
C PRO A 911 41.74 20.14 19.99
N ASP A 912 40.50 19.63 19.99
CA ASP A 912 39.27 20.44 20.17
C ASP A 912 39.07 21.42 18.99
N SER A 913 39.32 20.95 17.76
CA SER A 913 39.08 21.67 16.49
C SER A 913 39.72 23.07 16.43
N MET A 914 40.88 23.28 17.05
CA MET A 914 41.55 24.57 17.05
C MET A 914 42.74 24.57 16.10
N ILE A 915 42.88 25.63 15.32
CA ILE A 915 43.96 25.77 14.34
C ILE A 915 44.69 27.06 14.62
N PHE A 916 46.01 27.02 14.65
CA PHE A 916 46.83 28.21 14.60
C PHE A 916 47.49 28.29 13.22
N ALA A 917 47.15 29.31 12.44
CA ALA A 917 47.64 29.52 11.09
C ALA A 917 48.55 30.75 11.03
N ASP A 918 49.85 30.52 10.84
CA ASP A 918 50.83 31.60 10.72
C ASP A 918 50.55 32.44 9.46
N GLN A 919 50.60 33.76 9.60
CA GLN A 919 50.42 34.70 8.50
C GLN A 919 51.63 34.79 7.56
N ARG A 920 52.80 34.30 7.98
CA ARG A 920 54.03 34.24 7.17
C ARG A 920 54.20 32.93 6.40
N ASP A 921 53.24 32.02 6.49
CA ASP A 921 53.28 30.77 5.73
C ASP A 921 53.50 31.04 4.24
N PRO A 922 54.53 30.44 3.60
CA PRO A 922 54.90 30.75 2.22
C PRO A 922 53.87 30.27 1.18
N ASP A 923 52.93 29.42 1.57
CA ASP A 923 51.92 28.84 0.69
C ASP A 923 50.58 29.62 0.71
N LYS A 924 49.59 29.17 -0.07
CA LYS A 924 48.28 29.82 -0.16
C LYS A 924 47.49 29.60 1.13
N VAL A 925 46.84 30.67 1.63
CA VAL A 925 46.17 30.66 2.95
C VAL A 925 45.04 29.63 3.04
N TYR A 926 44.27 29.43 1.97
CA TYR A 926 43.19 28.44 1.98
C TYR A 926 43.72 27.01 2.13
N TYR A 927 44.85 26.73 1.49
CA TYR A 927 45.50 25.43 1.50
C TYR A 927 46.02 25.10 2.91
N VAL A 928 46.71 26.05 3.55
CA VAL A 928 47.23 25.88 4.91
C VAL A 928 46.08 25.63 5.89
N VAL A 929 45.00 26.42 5.83
CA VAL A 929 43.87 26.22 6.73
C VAL A 929 43.18 24.87 6.50
N ALA A 930 42.95 24.48 5.24
CA ALA A 930 42.36 23.17 4.91
C ALA A 930 43.25 22.00 5.35
N HIS A 931 44.57 22.14 5.24
CA HIS A 931 45.57 21.17 5.72
C HIS A 931 45.46 20.98 7.24
N GLU A 932 45.47 22.07 8.01
CA GLU A 932 45.36 21.99 9.47
C GLU A 932 43.99 21.50 9.96
N MET A 933 42.92 21.78 9.19
CA MET A 933 41.60 21.16 9.38
C MET A 933 41.68 19.66 9.12
N GLY A 934 42.42 19.24 8.09
CA GLY A 934 42.70 17.84 7.79
C GLY A 934 43.33 17.09 8.97
N HIS A 935 44.31 17.69 9.66
CA HIS A 935 44.89 17.07 10.85
C HIS A 935 43.86 16.80 11.94
N ASN A 936 42.94 17.74 12.19
CA ASN A 936 41.84 17.54 13.14
C ASN A 936 40.96 16.34 12.78
N PHE A 937 40.87 15.99 11.49
CA PHE A 937 40.24 14.78 10.98
C PHE A 937 41.17 13.57 10.86
N TRP A 938 42.26 13.52 11.64
CA TRP A 938 43.27 12.44 11.64
C TRP A 938 44.01 12.23 10.31
N LEU A 939 44.00 13.21 9.40
CA LEU A 939 44.85 13.15 8.22
C LEU A 939 46.30 13.41 8.65
N LYS A 940 47.23 12.58 8.18
CA LYS A 940 48.66 12.72 8.51
C LYS A 940 49.39 13.45 7.40
N HIS A 941 50.63 13.82 7.67
CA HIS A 941 51.48 14.47 6.69
C HIS A 941 51.87 13.55 5.54
N TRP A 942 51.90 14.11 4.32
CA TRP A 942 52.42 13.46 3.13
C TRP A 942 53.78 14.04 2.70
N GLU A 943 53.99 14.30 1.41
CA GLU A 943 55.28 14.69 0.84
C GLU A 943 55.77 16.06 1.31
N HIS A 944 57.08 16.19 1.44
CA HIS A 944 57.78 17.43 1.80
C HIS A 944 57.37 18.05 3.16
N ALA A 945 56.68 17.28 4.00
CA ALA A 945 56.32 17.62 5.37
C ALA A 945 57.20 16.85 6.38
N GLY A 946 57.46 17.44 7.55
CA GLY A 946 58.12 16.73 8.65
C GLY A 946 57.20 15.67 9.27
N GLY A 947 57.69 14.45 9.54
CA GLY A 947 56.86 13.38 10.11
C GLY A 947 55.87 12.74 9.12
N SER A 948 56.21 12.75 7.82
CA SER A 948 55.45 12.11 6.75
C SER A 948 55.08 10.66 7.08
N THR A 949 53.83 10.26 6.80
CA THR A 949 53.32 8.90 7.01
C THR A 949 52.78 8.31 5.69
N PRO A 950 53.65 7.74 4.83
CA PRO A 950 53.26 7.25 3.50
C PRO A 950 52.14 6.23 3.43
N MET A 951 51.85 5.53 4.53
CA MET A 951 50.82 4.50 4.57
C MET A 951 49.40 5.07 4.73
N ASP A 952 49.27 6.36 5.08
CA ASP A 952 47.99 7.07 5.21
C ASP A 952 47.59 7.87 3.93
N HIS A 953 48.33 7.69 2.82
CA HIS A 953 48.09 8.38 1.56
C HIS A 953 48.09 7.43 0.36
N ASP A 954 47.38 7.80 -0.71
CA ASP A 954 47.61 7.23 -2.04
C ASP A 954 48.99 7.63 -2.54
N LYS A 955 49.93 6.68 -2.55
CA LYS A 955 51.35 6.94 -2.86
C LYS A 955 51.60 7.37 -4.30
N ALA A 956 50.62 7.17 -5.18
CA ALA A 956 50.69 7.59 -6.58
C ALA A 956 50.06 8.98 -6.83
N ASP A 957 49.54 9.63 -5.78
CA ASP A 957 49.01 10.99 -5.85
C ASP A 957 49.94 11.99 -5.13
N HIS A 958 50.67 12.77 -5.93
CA HIS A 958 51.67 13.74 -5.47
C HIS A 958 51.08 15.15 -5.22
N ASN A 959 49.76 15.30 -5.32
CA ASN A 959 49.05 16.57 -5.11
C ASN A 959 48.14 16.56 -3.86
N CYS A 960 48.34 15.61 -2.96
CA CYS A 960 47.55 15.52 -1.73
C CYS A 960 47.60 16.82 -0.91
N MET A 961 46.47 17.30 -0.41
CA MET A 961 46.31 18.46 0.49
C MET A 961 47.23 18.39 1.72
N MET A 962 47.65 17.18 2.11
CA MET A 962 48.53 16.94 3.25
C MET A 962 50.03 16.98 2.93
N SER A 963 50.43 17.34 1.70
CA SER A 963 51.82 17.65 1.32
C SER A 963 52.11 19.15 1.41
N TYR A 964 53.38 19.57 1.40
CA TYR A 964 53.79 20.98 1.22
C TYR A 964 54.50 21.22 -0.12
N SER A 965 54.33 22.41 -0.68
CA SER A 965 55.01 22.76 -1.93
C SER A 965 56.53 22.85 -1.72
N ASN A 966 57.31 22.38 -2.70
CA ASN A 966 58.77 22.37 -2.58
C ASN A 966 59.45 22.80 -3.88
N SER A 967 60.26 23.86 -3.81
CA SER A 967 60.97 24.42 -4.97
C SER A 967 61.97 23.45 -5.62
N LYS A 968 62.44 22.45 -4.86
CA LYS A 968 63.35 21.39 -5.31
C LYS A 968 62.61 20.12 -5.74
N CYS A 969 61.28 20.10 -5.75
CA CYS A 969 60.53 18.92 -6.16
C CYS A 969 60.77 18.58 -7.65
N SER A 970 60.95 17.29 -7.92
CA SER A 970 61.04 16.72 -9.28
C SER A 970 59.72 16.89 -10.03
N HIS A 971 58.60 16.80 -9.32
CA HIS A 971 57.27 17.06 -9.84
C HIS A 971 57.07 18.58 -9.99
N THR A 972 57.09 19.07 -11.22
CA THR A 972 56.96 20.51 -11.52
C THR A 972 55.65 21.11 -11.04
N HIS A 973 54.58 20.31 -11.04
CA HIS A 973 53.26 20.69 -10.50
C HIS A 973 53.23 20.81 -8.97
N HIS A 974 54.25 20.33 -8.25
CA HIS A 974 54.34 20.41 -6.78
C HIS A 974 55.23 21.57 -6.31
N ARG A 975 55.74 22.38 -7.25
CA ARG A 975 56.56 23.55 -6.93
C ARG A 975 55.67 24.72 -6.47
N PRO A 976 56.20 25.64 -5.66
CA PRO A 976 55.46 26.84 -5.24
C PRO A 976 54.82 27.56 -6.43
N LYS A 977 53.60 28.08 -6.23
CA LYS A 977 52.71 28.71 -7.24
C LYS A 977 52.02 27.76 -8.23
N GLU A 978 52.67 26.69 -8.65
CA GLU A 978 52.08 25.68 -9.56
C GLU A 978 51.26 24.61 -8.82
N TYR A 979 51.45 24.51 -7.50
CA TYR A 979 50.78 23.52 -6.65
C TYR A 979 49.25 23.65 -6.61
N THR A 980 48.59 22.54 -6.90
CA THR A 980 47.11 22.38 -6.92
C THR A 980 46.68 21.31 -5.92
N PRO A 981 46.63 21.64 -4.62
CA PRO A 981 46.34 20.69 -3.56
C PRO A 981 44.88 20.22 -3.59
N HIS A 982 44.68 18.94 -3.31
CA HIS A 982 43.36 18.30 -3.13
C HIS A 982 43.48 17.05 -2.24
N PHE A 983 42.41 16.59 -1.61
CA PHE A 983 42.50 15.34 -0.82
C PHE A 983 42.71 14.13 -1.74
N CYS A 984 43.83 13.42 -1.57
CA CYS A 984 44.08 12.17 -2.30
C CYS A 984 43.04 11.09 -1.94
N GLY A 985 42.99 10.01 -2.71
CA GLY A 985 42.00 8.94 -2.54
C GLY A 985 41.83 8.42 -1.10
N GLN A 986 42.93 8.12 -0.40
CA GLN A 986 42.88 7.67 1.00
C GLN A 986 42.38 8.75 1.96
N CYS A 987 42.84 10.00 1.81
CA CYS A 987 42.36 11.11 2.63
C CYS A 987 40.86 11.36 2.43
N ASN A 988 40.39 11.25 1.19
CA ASN A 988 38.97 11.36 0.84
C ASN A 988 38.14 10.27 1.55
N LEU A 989 38.53 8.99 1.44
CA LEU A 989 37.84 7.88 2.11
C LEU A 989 37.89 8.00 3.64
N LYS A 990 39.02 8.42 4.22
CA LYS A 990 39.16 8.65 5.67
C LYS A 990 38.23 9.78 6.16
N LEU A 991 38.07 10.85 5.39
CA LEU A 991 37.11 11.93 5.68
C LEU A 991 35.66 11.42 5.64
N ARG A 992 35.32 10.54 4.68
CA ARG A 992 34.00 9.87 4.60
C ARG A 992 33.72 8.96 5.80
N GLY A 993 34.76 8.41 6.42
CA GLY A 993 34.68 7.52 7.59
C GLY A 993 35.16 6.09 7.34
N TRP A 994 35.73 5.80 6.18
CA TRP A 994 36.28 4.48 5.88
C TRP A 994 37.45 4.15 6.81
N ASN A 995 37.55 2.88 7.18
CA ASN A 995 38.72 2.32 7.84
C ASN A 995 39.82 2.02 6.81
N ILE A 996 40.64 3.02 6.51
CA ILE A 996 41.73 2.89 5.54
C ILE A 996 42.89 2.02 6.01
N ASP A 997 42.95 1.66 7.30
CA ASP A 997 44.01 0.82 7.87
C ASP A 997 43.77 -0.68 7.62
N SER A 998 42.66 -1.05 6.96
CA SER A 998 42.35 -2.43 6.61
C SER A 998 43.33 -2.98 5.56
N ALA A 999 43.78 -4.22 5.74
CA ALA A 999 44.79 -4.83 4.87
C ALA A 999 44.37 -5.00 3.40
N ASP A 1000 43.06 -5.04 3.11
CA ASP A 1000 42.54 -5.15 1.74
C ASP A 1000 42.40 -3.78 1.05
N ILE A 1001 42.56 -2.67 1.78
CA ILE A 1001 42.57 -1.34 1.18
C ILE A 1001 43.90 -1.17 0.42
N PRO A 1002 43.85 -0.85 -0.90
CA PRO A 1002 45.06 -0.72 -1.70
C PRO A 1002 46.02 0.32 -1.14
N ALA A 1003 47.31 0.02 -1.15
CA ALA A 1003 48.34 0.97 -0.72
C ALA A 1003 48.45 2.20 -1.65
N ASP A 1004 48.05 2.06 -2.92
CA ASP A 1004 47.98 3.13 -3.91
C ASP A 1004 47.00 2.79 -5.05
N SER A 1005 46.81 3.78 -5.94
CA SER A 1005 45.92 3.72 -7.09
C SER A 1005 46.46 2.97 -8.30
N LEU A 1006 47.72 2.49 -8.27
CA LEU A 1006 48.35 1.79 -9.40
C LEU A 1006 48.05 0.29 -9.43
#